data_AF-S7VEZ8-F1
#
_entry.id   AF-S7VEZ8-F1
#
_cell.length_a   1.000
_cell.length_b   1.000
_cell.length_c   1.000
_cell.angle_alpha   90.00
_cell.angle_beta   90.00
_cell.angle_gamma   90.00
#
_symmetry.space_group_name_H-M   'P 1'
#
loop_
_entity.id
_entity.type
_entity.pdbx_description
1 polymer ?
#
loop_
_entity_poly.entity_id
_entity_poly.type
_entity_poly.pdbx_seq_one_letter_code
_entity_poly.pdbx_strand_id
1 'polypeptide(L)'
;MKADYSRFRFNLNKGYTRVLLQQGRVTLDADWNEQVSIQADLDCKRSMDVIGQCGVPYGDAGFLVGIDGSGPSHDLTFGAGTIYVAGRRINLEAPEKYGTQPFLPDPPAISDPGENSRVDLVYLCVRERHITYLEDDTIREIALGGPDTTTRVQNIWQARVAEDVSLNRCGEDADILMTEAGVGAGLLTIIKDNAATVDENPCVTPLDTDFRGLENRLYRVEVHQGGTVAGGASVKWSRYNGAVAFKVVEINASNRVLTLARLGWDQIVTLSANSWIELVSEADELAGRPGAMLQISADAGAVNDAQRQVTLKNVAGITAVLNGYDPENDNVKVRLWDTAAIVLNDHFDPATHTTEIILEDGIGIDIRVENPDDTFRTGDYWTFTARAIQGRVEELTDAPPQGPERHCCKLALIHWNPGEGAPTTIEDCRPLFPALTEMLQLHYVGGDGQEGRPGDTLPGPLMVRADRGEHPAANVPVIFEVKTEGLGGKIFTDTNPTGGDRIVVYTDGEGLAACQWQLGNNRTRYHQRVTAFIDAPADARRHQQVNFNANLSIAEAVSYLPPETCINIGKSVNTVAGALDALCAIEADGVTYTPPGDCTRLKDASTVAEALDALCTPAFHVEGIFWLLDDNEAVHDQTVPLKRFIDGLLIVCDDVPEPATIKQASVFVTLELPSDTLSGVMMSYILEGDLEVSGTKILWKPSARAERFLTQDIGRVVGTGGVFPARLFLKGSKIHVEGNPKIHMDGNVVNSPDEPHNLMLPSGNGVKGSTFEMWFNIEFEAIEIPDGIDVVGVLHPGSFMGFKITSKENTTITIENLPAVNSRLTAFDIAYGHRQAIQDAGISGYTVSETLLDRDRARSELLESGFDRDGDFGVNVLVQDEYERLAAVIIKEWQTTFDGFGLSFSLDTAAGEGIPDVLRAGNIDEDKPPISIVICDSNVLDTIRRQPELGEPDGIIRNPFFKRV
;
A
#
# COMPACT_ATOMS: atom_id res chain seq x y z
N MET A 1 -40.29 21.66 30.55
CA MET A 1 -40.64 21.53 31.98
C MET A 1 -41.78 22.48 32.31
N LYS A 2 -42.92 21.98 32.81
CA LYS A 2 -44.19 22.73 33.03
C LYS A 2 -44.58 22.75 34.52
N ALA A 3 -43.84 23.50 35.33
CA ALA A 3 -44.11 23.73 36.76
C ALA A 3 -43.72 25.17 37.14
N ASP A 4 -44.12 25.62 38.32
CA ASP A 4 -43.84 26.98 38.79
C ASP A 4 -42.38 27.10 39.25
N TYR A 5 -41.67 28.09 38.70
CA TYR A 5 -40.24 28.31 38.88
C TYR A 5 -39.93 29.80 38.81
N SER A 6 -38.98 30.28 39.60
CA SER A 6 -38.57 31.69 39.53
C SER A 6 -38.02 32.04 38.15
N ARG A 7 -37.16 31.16 37.59
CA ARG A 7 -36.54 31.26 36.26
C ARG A 7 -35.68 30.04 35.95
N PHE A 8 -35.41 29.83 34.66
CA PHE A 8 -34.22 29.10 34.22
C PHE A 8 -33.05 30.09 34.02
N ARG A 9 -31.81 29.62 34.12
CA ARG A 9 -30.58 30.43 33.89
C ARG A 9 -29.46 29.68 33.16
N PHE A 10 -29.55 28.36 33.10
CA PHE A 10 -28.54 27.52 32.47
C PHE A 10 -28.33 27.96 31.02
N ASN A 11 -27.07 28.22 30.67
CA ASN A 11 -26.68 28.72 29.36
C ASN A 11 -25.29 28.17 29.02
N LEU A 12 -25.23 27.32 27.99
CA LEU A 12 -24.04 26.60 27.55
C LEU A 12 -22.84 27.53 27.34
N ASN A 13 -23.09 28.67 26.72
CA ASN A 13 -22.07 29.60 26.23
C ASN A 13 -21.38 30.39 27.37
N LYS A 14 -21.86 30.26 28.61
CA LYS A 14 -21.22 30.86 29.80
C LYS A 14 -20.17 29.96 30.46
N GLY A 15 -20.10 28.68 30.10
CA GLY A 15 -19.08 27.74 30.59
C GLY A 15 -19.08 27.52 32.11
N TYR A 16 -20.22 27.71 32.79
CA TYR A 16 -20.32 27.52 34.24
C TYR A 16 -20.28 26.03 34.61
N THR A 17 -19.40 25.67 35.54
CA THR A 17 -19.22 24.28 36.00
C THR A 17 -19.83 23.98 37.36
N ARG A 18 -20.28 25.00 38.11
CA ARG A 18 -21.03 24.88 39.37
C ARG A 18 -21.62 26.21 39.83
N VAL A 19 -22.65 26.15 40.66
CA VAL A 19 -23.19 27.27 41.44
C VAL A 19 -22.55 27.26 42.83
N LEU A 20 -22.33 28.44 43.43
CA LEU A 20 -21.73 28.58 44.75
C LEU A 20 -22.64 29.40 45.68
N LEU A 21 -23.11 28.77 46.76
CA LEU A 21 -23.86 29.43 47.83
C LEU A 21 -22.96 30.42 48.58
N GLN A 22 -23.50 31.61 48.88
CA GLN A 22 -22.80 32.65 49.63
C GLN A 22 -23.43 32.83 51.02
N GLN A 23 -22.59 32.95 52.05
CA GLN A 23 -23.03 33.03 53.45
C GLN A 23 -24.01 34.19 53.65
N GLY A 24 -25.17 33.89 54.25
CA GLY A 24 -26.18 34.90 54.59
C GLY A 24 -27.00 35.45 53.42
N ARG A 25 -26.91 34.86 52.21
CA ARG A 25 -27.77 35.24 51.08
C ARG A 25 -28.95 34.30 50.93
N VAL A 26 -30.04 34.82 50.34
CA VAL A 26 -31.25 34.05 49.99
C VAL A 26 -30.94 33.10 48.84
N THR A 27 -31.44 31.86 48.95
CA THR A 27 -31.40 30.83 47.91
C THR A 27 -32.72 30.80 47.14
N LEU A 28 -32.65 30.65 45.82
CA LEU A 28 -33.81 30.43 44.94
C LEU A 28 -33.81 28.99 44.39
N ASP A 29 -34.99 28.51 44.01
CA ASP A 29 -35.18 27.29 43.20
C ASP A 29 -34.25 27.30 41.97
N ALA A 30 -34.14 28.45 41.32
CA ALA A 30 -33.30 28.68 40.15
C ALA A 30 -31.80 28.43 40.41
N ASP A 31 -31.30 28.56 41.65
CA ASP A 31 -29.88 28.30 41.99
C ASP A 31 -29.60 26.79 42.06
N TRP A 32 -30.57 26.01 42.53
CA TRP A 32 -30.49 24.55 42.56
C TRP A 32 -30.76 23.94 41.17
N ASN A 33 -31.81 24.40 40.48
CA ASN A 33 -32.14 23.97 39.12
C ASN A 33 -30.95 24.17 38.17
N GLU A 34 -30.29 25.34 38.21
CA GLU A 34 -29.12 25.63 37.38
C GLU A 34 -27.93 24.72 37.70
N GLN A 35 -27.67 24.39 38.97
CA GLN A 35 -26.62 23.42 39.34
C GLN A 35 -26.93 22.01 38.81
N VAL A 36 -28.19 21.58 38.83
CA VAL A 36 -28.60 20.28 38.29
C VAL A 36 -28.45 20.26 36.77
N SER A 37 -28.87 21.31 36.06
CA SER A 37 -28.68 21.43 34.60
C SER A 37 -27.20 21.42 34.20
N ILE A 38 -26.34 22.16 34.91
CA ILE A 38 -24.89 22.16 34.69
C ILE A 38 -24.31 20.73 34.85
N GLN A 39 -24.71 20.02 35.90
CA GLN A 39 -24.18 18.67 36.14
C GLN A 39 -24.66 17.68 35.06
N ALA A 40 -25.93 17.75 34.67
CA ALA A 40 -26.49 16.91 33.61
C ALA A 40 -25.82 17.15 32.25
N ASP A 41 -25.55 18.41 31.87
CA ASP A 41 -24.80 18.77 30.67
C ASP A 41 -23.37 18.22 30.67
N LEU A 42 -22.64 18.42 31.79
CA LEU A 42 -21.28 17.90 31.95
C LEU A 42 -21.23 16.38 31.90
N ASP A 43 -22.22 15.68 32.45
CA ASP A 43 -22.29 14.21 32.43
C ASP A 43 -22.69 13.66 31.05
N CYS A 44 -23.62 14.31 30.34
CA CYS A 44 -23.97 13.92 28.97
C CYS A 44 -22.79 14.16 28.01
N LYS A 45 -22.16 15.33 28.05
CA LYS A 45 -20.98 15.64 27.23
C LYS A 45 -19.81 14.71 27.50
N ARG A 46 -19.42 14.54 28.77
CA ARG A 46 -18.34 13.61 29.16
C ARG A 46 -18.62 12.17 28.72
N SER A 47 -19.90 11.77 28.65
CA SER A 47 -20.28 10.47 28.11
C SER A 47 -20.17 10.44 26.58
N MET A 48 -20.61 11.49 25.87
CA MET A 48 -20.43 11.63 24.41
C MET A 48 -18.95 11.69 23.99
N ASP A 49 -18.09 12.37 24.74
CA ASP A 49 -16.65 12.51 24.45
C ASP A 49 -15.90 11.16 24.55
N VAL A 50 -16.44 10.20 25.32
CA VAL A 50 -15.82 8.89 25.56
C VAL A 50 -16.48 7.76 24.75
N ILE A 51 -17.79 7.86 24.50
CA ILE A 51 -18.61 6.80 23.87
C ILE A 51 -18.98 7.15 22.42
N GLY A 52 -19.10 8.45 22.09
CA GLY A 52 -19.69 8.95 20.84
C GLY A 52 -21.16 9.34 21.00
N GLN A 53 -21.80 9.71 19.88
CA GLN A 53 -23.25 10.02 19.83
C GLN A 53 -24.13 8.80 20.14
N CYS A 54 -23.62 7.60 19.87
CA CYS A 54 -24.25 6.31 20.07
C CYS A 54 -23.24 5.37 20.73
N GLY A 55 -23.69 4.49 21.63
CA GLY A 55 -22.84 3.38 22.09
C GLY A 55 -23.57 2.35 22.94
N VAL A 56 -23.23 1.09 22.76
CA VAL A 56 -23.77 -0.05 23.53
C VAL A 56 -22.63 -0.75 24.27
N PRO A 57 -22.64 -0.84 25.62
CA PRO A 57 -21.57 -1.50 26.36
C PRO A 57 -21.63 -3.01 26.14
N TYR A 58 -20.51 -3.62 25.74
CA TYR A 58 -20.46 -5.03 25.31
C TYR A 58 -20.98 -6.02 26.36
N GLY A 59 -20.67 -5.79 27.64
CA GLY A 59 -21.11 -6.65 28.75
C GLY A 59 -22.58 -6.50 29.16
N ASP A 60 -23.31 -5.56 28.59
CA ASP A 60 -24.73 -5.26 28.92
C ASP A 60 -25.44 -4.68 27.67
N ALA A 61 -25.41 -5.43 26.57
CA ALA A 61 -25.61 -4.90 25.22
C ALA A 61 -27.09 -4.75 24.79
N GLY A 62 -27.78 -3.75 25.32
CA GLY A 62 -29.22 -3.53 25.12
C GLY A 62 -29.66 -3.03 23.73
N PHE A 63 -30.96 -3.16 23.47
CA PHE A 63 -31.67 -2.76 22.24
C PHE A 63 -31.24 -3.51 20.97
N LEU A 64 -30.73 -4.75 21.11
CA LEU A 64 -30.54 -5.65 19.95
C LEU A 64 -31.89 -5.90 19.28
N VAL A 65 -31.99 -5.62 17.98
CA VAL A 65 -33.21 -5.82 17.18
C VAL A 65 -33.34 -7.27 16.75
N GLY A 66 -34.49 -7.86 17.01
CA GLY A 66 -34.96 -9.11 16.40
C GLY A 66 -36.39 -8.98 15.89
N ILE A 67 -36.95 -10.04 15.32
CA ILE A 67 -38.35 -10.10 14.88
C ILE A 67 -39.08 -11.18 15.68
N ASP A 68 -40.32 -10.89 16.09
CA ASP A 68 -41.24 -11.87 16.66
C ASP A 68 -42.29 -12.32 15.65
N GLY A 69 -42.71 -13.58 15.78
CA GLY A 69 -43.69 -14.23 14.91
C GLY A 69 -43.16 -14.64 13.52
N SER A 70 -44.05 -15.28 12.76
CA SER A 70 -43.82 -15.71 11.38
C SER A 70 -45.09 -15.48 10.55
N GLY A 71 -45.06 -14.47 9.67
CA GLY A 71 -46.21 -14.02 8.89
C GLY A 71 -46.16 -12.51 8.61
N PRO A 72 -47.07 -11.98 7.78
CA PRO A 72 -46.97 -10.64 7.18
C PRO A 72 -47.12 -9.45 8.15
N SER A 73 -47.51 -9.71 9.41
CA SER A 73 -47.53 -8.71 10.48
C SER A 73 -46.35 -8.94 11.42
N HIS A 74 -45.17 -8.51 11.00
CA HIS A 74 -43.95 -8.59 11.81
C HIS A 74 -43.98 -7.55 12.94
N ASP A 75 -43.73 -8.00 14.18
CA ASP A 75 -43.40 -7.12 15.31
C ASP A 75 -41.90 -7.23 15.60
N LEU A 76 -41.29 -6.15 16.07
CA LEU A 76 -39.86 -6.13 16.40
C LEU A 76 -39.66 -6.37 17.88
N THR A 77 -38.52 -6.96 18.24
CA THR A 77 -38.10 -7.17 19.63
C THR A 77 -36.82 -6.41 19.92
N PHE A 78 -36.68 -5.94 21.15
CA PHE A 78 -35.50 -5.22 21.64
C PHE A 78 -34.92 -5.96 22.85
N GLY A 79 -33.70 -6.47 22.70
CA GLY A 79 -33.00 -7.18 23.78
C GLY A 79 -32.72 -6.29 25.00
N ALA A 80 -32.85 -6.85 26.21
CA ALA A 80 -32.55 -6.16 27.46
C ALA A 80 -31.07 -5.70 27.56
N GLY A 81 -30.82 -4.65 28.33
CA GLY A 81 -29.48 -4.10 28.63
C GLY A 81 -29.40 -2.57 28.49
N THR A 82 -28.20 -2.05 28.39
CA THR A 82 -27.91 -0.61 28.27
C THR A 82 -27.70 -0.15 26.82
N ILE A 83 -28.11 1.10 26.54
CA ILE A 83 -27.61 1.90 25.41
C ILE A 83 -27.35 3.34 25.86
N TYR A 84 -26.41 4.02 25.22
CA TYR A 84 -26.15 5.46 25.36
C TYR A 84 -26.52 6.16 24.05
N VAL A 85 -27.33 7.21 24.12
CA VAL A 85 -27.70 8.08 22.99
C VAL A 85 -27.48 9.53 23.41
N ALA A 86 -26.63 10.26 22.68
CA ALA A 86 -26.11 11.58 23.08
C ALA A 86 -25.66 11.62 24.55
N GLY A 87 -24.91 10.59 24.99
CA GLY A 87 -24.43 10.44 26.36
C GLY A 87 -25.50 10.11 27.40
N ARG A 88 -26.80 10.16 27.07
CA ARG A 88 -27.89 9.77 27.96
C ARG A 88 -27.97 8.25 28.03
N ARG A 89 -27.73 7.68 29.22
CA ARG A 89 -27.90 6.25 29.48
C ARG A 89 -29.39 5.89 29.52
N ILE A 90 -29.78 4.93 28.69
CA ILE A 90 -31.05 4.21 28.75
C ILE A 90 -30.77 2.75 29.17
N ASN A 91 -31.66 2.19 29.99
CA ASN A 91 -31.56 0.84 30.54
C ASN A 91 -32.88 0.12 30.32
N LEU A 92 -32.86 -0.98 29.57
CA LEU A 92 -34.02 -1.82 29.29
C LEU A 92 -33.93 -3.09 30.15
N GLU A 93 -34.74 -3.18 31.20
CA GLU A 93 -34.60 -4.22 32.25
C GLU A 93 -35.06 -5.62 31.80
N ALA A 94 -35.99 -5.70 30.84
CA ALA A 94 -36.49 -6.93 30.23
C ALA A 94 -36.69 -6.70 28.72
N PRO A 95 -36.66 -7.74 27.88
CA PRO A 95 -36.88 -7.57 26.44
C PRO A 95 -38.28 -7.03 26.15
N GLU A 96 -38.35 -6.00 25.31
CA GLU A 96 -39.60 -5.33 24.91
C GLU A 96 -39.91 -5.53 23.43
N LYS A 97 -41.12 -5.16 23.01
CA LYS A 97 -41.51 -5.15 21.60
C LYS A 97 -41.77 -3.75 21.06
N TYR A 98 -41.70 -3.60 19.73
CA TYR A 98 -42.08 -2.37 19.06
C TYR A 98 -43.56 -2.06 19.25
N GLY A 99 -44.45 -3.04 19.08
CA GLY A 99 -45.89 -2.88 19.27
C GLY A 99 -46.36 -2.65 20.71
N THR A 100 -45.52 -2.88 21.73
CA THR A 100 -45.89 -2.75 23.16
C THR A 100 -45.02 -1.78 23.97
N GLN A 101 -44.09 -1.05 23.31
CA GLN A 101 -43.12 -0.20 24.01
C GLN A 101 -43.78 0.88 24.89
N PRO A 102 -43.32 1.08 26.15
CA PRO A 102 -44.05 1.87 27.15
C PRO A 102 -44.10 3.38 26.89
N PHE A 103 -43.28 3.90 25.97
CA PHE A 103 -43.08 5.34 25.76
C PHE A 103 -43.43 5.83 24.35
N LEU A 104 -43.87 4.94 23.46
CA LEU A 104 -44.51 5.28 22.18
C LEU A 104 -45.80 4.44 22.06
N PRO A 105 -46.88 4.82 22.76
CA PRO A 105 -48.17 4.17 22.63
C PRO A 105 -48.75 4.40 21.23
N ASP A 106 -49.50 3.41 20.74
CA ASP A 106 -50.02 3.33 19.36
C ASP A 106 -48.94 3.60 18.28
N PRO A 107 -47.83 2.82 18.28
CA PRO A 107 -46.76 3.00 17.32
C PRO A 107 -47.26 2.70 15.89
N PRO A 108 -46.77 3.41 14.84
CA PRO A 108 -47.18 3.14 13.46
C PRO A 108 -46.94 1.68 13.07
N ALA A 109 -47.98 0.99 12.61
CA ALA A 109 -47.87 -0.41 12.22
C ALA A 109 -46.90 -0.57 11.05
N ILE A 110 -45.95 -1.50 11.18
CA ILE A 110 -45.00 -1.88 10.13
C ILE A 110 -45.80 -2.53 9.00
N SER A 111 -45.63 -2.04 7.78
CA SER A 111 -46.31 -2.54 6.59
C SER A 111 -45.62 -3.77 6.01
N ASP A 112 -46.39 -4.67 5.40
CA ASP A 112 -45.90 -5.87 4.72
C ASP A 112 -44.88 -5.47 3.62
N PRO A 113 -43.65 -6.02 3.60
CA PRO A 113 -42.65 -5.69 2.57
C PRO A 113 -43.05 -6.14 1.15
N GLY A 114 -43.97 -7.10 1.02
CA GLY A 114 -44.53 -7.52 -0.26
C GLY A 114 -43.53 -8.22 -1.21
N GLU A 115 -43.71 -8.02 -2.52
CA GLU A 115 -42.95 -8.70 -3.58
C GLU A 115 -41.69 -7.92 -4.05
N ASN A 116 -41.28 -6.84 -3.37
CA ASN A 116 -40.10 -6.06 -3.71
C ASN A 116 -38.98 -6.23 -2.67
N SER A 117 -37.73 -5.97 -3.08
CA SER A 117 -36.63 -5.78 -2.14
C SER A 117 -36.79 -4.44 -1.44
N ARG A 118 -36.84 -4.45 -0.10
CA ARG A 118 -37.06 -3.27 0.76
C ARG A 118 -36.05 -3.29 1.90
N VAL A 119 -35.59 -2.12 2.32
CA VAL A 119 -34.75 -1.97 3.52
C VAL A 119 -35.43 -1.03 4.50
N ASP A 120 -35.50 -1.40 5.77
CA ASP A 120 -36.07 -0.57 6.83
C ASP A 120 -35.00 -0.18 7.85
N LEU A 121 -34.99 1.09 8.25
CA LEU A 121 -34.15 1.57 9.35
C LEU A 121 -34.93 1.53 10.66
N VAL A 122 -34.44 0.73 11.60
CA VAL A 122 -34.90 0.74 13.00
C VAL A 122 -33.99 1.66 13.80
N TYR A 123 -34.57 2.65 14.48
CA TYR A 123 -33.82 3.68 15.21
C TYR A 123 -34.46 4.02 16.56
N LEU A 124 -33.64 4.46 17.51
CA LEU A 124 -34.04 4.83 18.87
C LEU A 124 -33.90 6.34 19.05
N CYS A 125 -34.99 7.04 19.33
CA CYS A 125 -34.98 8.45 19.73
C CYS A 125 -35.18 8.59 21.24
N VAL A 126 -34.30 9.32 21.91
CA VAL A 126 -34.30 9.59 23.35
C VAL A 126 -34.61 11.06 23.58
N ARG A 127 -35.46 11.36 24.57
CA ARG A 127 -35.79 12.74 24.97
C ARG A 127 -36.10 12.85 26.45
N GLU A 128 -36.03 14.07 26.99
CA GLU A 128 -36.50 14.36 28.34
C GLU A 128 -38.03 14.48 28.40
N ARG A 129 -38.61 13.86 29.43
CA ARG A 129 -40.00 14.02 29.86
C ARG A 129 -40.02 14.65 31.25
N HIS A 130 -40.89 15.64 31.44
CA HIS A 130 -41.14 16.26 32.75
C HIS A 130 -42.26 15.49 33.47
N ILE A 131 -42.04 15.17 34.75
CA ILE A 131 -42.90 14.33 35.59
C ILE A 131 -43.29 15.11 36.84
N THR A 132 -44.59 15.23 37.09
CA THR A 132 -45.19 15.83 38.28
C THR A 132 -45.97 14.77 39.06
N TYR A 133 -46.60 15.15 40.18
CA TYR A 133 -47.48 14.27 40.94
C TYR A 133 -48.71 13.75 40.17
N LEU A 134 -49.02 14.36 39.01
CA LEU A 134 -50.10 13.90 38.13
C LEU A 134 -49.71 12.61 37.40
N GLU A 135 -48.43 12.47 37.06
CA GLU A 135 -47.84 11.31 36.39
C GLU A 135 -47.37 10.26 37.40
N ASP A 136 -46.72 10.68 38.50
CA ASP A 136 -46.26 9.79 39.58
C ASP A 136 -46.66 10.34 40.95
N ASP A 137 -47.70 9.78 41.56
CA ASP A 137 -48.20 10.21 42.86
C ASP A 137 -47.18 9.98 44.00
N THR A 138 -46.22 9.06 43.82
CA THR A 138 -45.27 8.65 44.86
C THR A 138 -44.21 9.71 45.16
N ILE A 139 -44.06 10.74 44.30
CA ILE A 139 -43.12 11.84 44.55
C ILE A 139 -43.60 12.83 45.63
N ARG A 140 -44.85 12.72 46.09
CA ARG A 140 -45.44 13.61 47.11
C ARG A 140 -45.11 13.15 48.53
N GLU A 141 -44.78 14.09 49.41
CA GLU A 141 -44.50 13.79 50.81
C GLU A 141 -45.80 13.53 51.60
N ILE A 142 -46.16 12.25 51.71
CA ILE A 142 -47.37 11.78 52.40
C ILE A 142 -47.40 12.27 53.87
N ALA A 143 -46.26 12.32 54.56
CA ALA A 143 -46.18 12.72 55.96
C ALA A 143 -46.51 14.21 56.20
N LEU A 144 -46.44 15.05 55.16
CA LEU A 144 -46.82 16.46 55.19
C LEU A 144 -48.23 16.72 54.63
N GLY A 145 -49.00 15.66 54.33
CA GLY A 145 -50.33 15.75 53.72
C GLY A 145 -50.32 15.80 52.19
N GLY A 146 -49.24 15.36 51.55
CA GLY A 146 -49.09 15.32 50.09
C GLY A 146 -48.92 16.68 49.39
N PRO A 147 -48.13 17.65 49.92
CA PRO A 147 -47.73 18.82 49.15
C PRO A 147 -46.86 18.41 47.96
N ASP A 148 -47.00 19.12 46.86
CA ASP A 148 -46.04 19.08 45.75
C ASP A 148 -44.87 19.99 46.12
N THR A 149 -43.66 19.43 46.15
CA THR A 149 -42.44 20.14 46.60
C THR A 149 -41.38 20.22 45.53
N THR A 150 -41.28 19.20 44.66
CA THR A 150 -40.29 19.07 43.61
C THR A 150 -40.78 18.09 42.54
N THR A 151 -40.65 18.47 41.27
CA THR A 151 -40.95 17.61 40.13
C THR A 151 -39.72 16.76 39.72
N ARG A 152 -39.85 15.88 38.73
CA ARG A 152 -38.76 15.06 38.18
C ARG A 152 -38.61 15.24 36.67
N VAL A 153 -37.46 14.80 36.16
CA VAL A 153 -37.20 14.63 34.73
C VAL A 153 -36.84 13.17 34.50
N GLN A 154 -37.41 12.56 33.48
CA GLN A 154 -37.21 11.18 33.06
C GLN A 154 -36.63 11.19 31.64
N ASN A 155 -35.52 10.47 31.40
CA ASN A 155 -35.13 10.13 30.03
C ASN A 155 -36.08 9.03 29.53
N ILE A 156 -36.85 9.32 28.49
CA ILE A 156 -37.69 8.33 27.80
C ILE A 156 -37.08 7.99 26.44
N TRP A 157 -37.37 6.81 25.94
CA TRP A 157 -36.87 6.28 24.67
C TRP A 157 -38.04 5.86 23.77
N GLN A 158 -37.89 5.97 22.46
CA GLN A 158 -38.87 5.54 21.47
C GLN A 158 -38.17 4.83 20.34
N ALA A 159 -38.46 3.54 20.15
CA ALA A 159 -38.03 2.82 18.97
C ALA A 159 -39.00 3.12 17.81
N ARG A 160 -38.45 3.56 16.69
CA ARG A 160 -39.16 3.98 15.48
C ARG A 160 -38.63 3.20 14.28
N VAL A 161 -39.46 3.05 13.26
CA VAL A 161 -39.10 2.44 11.98
C VAL A 161 -39.27 3.48 10.88
N ALA A 162 -38.30 3.59 9.98
CA ALA A 162 -38.42 4.27 8.71
C ALA A 162 -38.43 3.21 7.61
N GLU A 163 -39.52 3.11 6.87
CA GLU A 163 -39.73 2.07 5.86
C GLU A 163 -39.14 2.47 4.49
N ASP A 164 -38.65 1.49 3.74
CA ASP A 164 -38.13 1.65 2.36
C ASP A 164 -37.04 2.74 2.21
N VAL A 165 -36.03 2.69 3.08
CA VAL A 165 -34.88 3.60 3.07
C VAL A 165 -33.84 3.22 2.02
N SER A 166 -33.18 4.23 1.44
CA SER A 166 -32.11 4.09 0.44
C SER A 166 -30.74 3.64 1.00
N LEU A 167 -30.71 3.06 2.20
CA LEU A 167 -29.50 2.68 2.92
C LEU A 167 -29.10 1.23 2.61
N ASN A 168 -27.81 0.99 2.32
CA ASN A 168 -27.31 -0.35 1.97
C ASN A 168 -26.57 -1.03 3.12
N ARG A 169 -26.20 -0.28 4.16
CA ARG A 169 -25.39 -0.71 5.32
C ARG A 169 -25.45 0.34 6.44
N CYS A 170 -25.26 -0.07 7.69
CA CYS A 170 -25.38 0.79 8.87
C CYS A 170 -24.41 1.99 8.90
N GLY A 171 -23.31 1.92 8.15
CA GLY A 171 -22.31 2.99 8.03
C GLY A 171 -22.66 4.14 7.09
N GLU A 172 -23.80 4.11 6.38
CA GLU A 172 -24.24 5.20 5.49
C GLU A 172 -25.13 6.21 6.24
N ASP A 173 -24.91 7.50 6.02
CA ASP A 173 -25.66 8.57 6.71
C ASP A 173 -27.15 8.52 6.39
N ALA A 174 -27.98 8.77 7.41
CA ALA A 174 -29.42 8.57 7.34
C ALA A 174 -30.15 9.88 7.66
N ASP A 175 -30.57 10.60 6.63
CA ASP A 175 -31.17 11.94 6.72
C ASP A 175 -32.34 12.01 7.71
N ILE A 176 -33.16 10.95 7.79
CA ILE A 176 -34.28 10.84 8.72
C ILE A 176 -33.87 11.04 10.20
N LEU A 177 -32.65 10.65 10.60
CA LEU A 177 -32.14 10.91 11.95
C LEU A 177 -31.88 12.40 12.18
N MET A 178 -31.38 13.11 11.15
CA MET A 178 -31.17 14.56 11.21
C MET A 178 -32.51 15.30 11.25
N THR A 179 -33.53 14.79 10.55
CA THR A 179 -34.91 15.34 10.54
C THR A 179 -35.70 15.04 11.83
N GLU A 180 -35.39 13.96 12.55
CA GLU A 180 -36.02 13.60 13.84
C GLU A 180 -35.29 14.17 15.07
N ALA A 181 -33.97 14.38 15.00
CA ALA A 181 -33.18 14.88 16.12
C ALA A 181 -33.30 16.40 16.36
N GLY A 182 -32.76 16.88 17.47
CA GLY A 182 -32.77 18.28 17.90
C GLY A 182 -34.14 18.76 18.38
N VAL A 183 -34.43 20.02 18.10
CA VAL A 183 -35.70 20.73 18.35
C VAL A 183 -36.28 21.23 17.02
N GLY A 184 -37.56 21.60 16.98
CA GLY A 184 -38.15 22.20 15.78
C GLY A 184 -37.54 23.56 15.41
N ALA A 185 -37.78 23.99 14.18
CA ALA A 185 -37.04 25.07 13.52
C ALA A 185 -37.44 26.51 13.89
N GLY A 186 -38.36 26.72 14.84
CA GLY A 186 -38.82 28.05 15.21
C GLY A 186 -37.76 28.87 15.96
N LEU A 187 -37.54 30.11 15.55
CA LEU A 187 -36.60 31.03 16.20
C LEU A 187 -37.39 32.20 16.81
N LEU A 188 -37.39 32.32 18.13
CA LEU A 188 -38.20 33.32 18.86
C LEU A 188 -37.39 34.55 19.24
N THR A 189 -37.91 35.71 18.86
CA THR A 189 -37.46 37.04 19.32
C THR A 189 -38.54 37.65 20.19
N ILE A 190 -38.16 38.28 21.30
CA ILE A 190 -39.11 39.05 22.13
C ILE A 190 -39.13 40.49 21.63
N ILE A 191 -40.33 41.01 21.38
CA ILE A 191 -40.56 42.38 20.91
C ILE A 191 -41.44 43.16 21.89
N LYS A 192 -41.46 44.47 21.71
CA LYS A 192 -42.27 45.40 22.52
C LYS A 192 -43.58 45.70 21.80
N ASP A 193 -44.70 45.51 22.47
CA ASP A 193 -46.00 46.02 21.99
C ASP A 193 -45.98 47.57 21.98
N ASN A 194 -45.86 48.11 20.78
CA ASN A 194 -45.90 49.54 20.49
C ASN A 194 -47.30 50.02 20.06
N ALA A 195 -48.31 49.15 20.03
CA ALA A 195 -49.66 49.49 19.57
C ALA A 195 -50.56 50.05 20.69
N ALA A 196 -50.23 49.77 21.96
CA ALA A 196 -50.94 50.31 23.11
C ALA A 196 -50.85 51.86 23.21
N THR A 197 -52.01 52.53 23.27
CA THR A 197 -52.10 53.99 23.44
C THR A 197 -51.65 54.45 24.82
N VAL A 198 -51.08 55.66 24.89
CA VAL A 198 -50.73 56.34 26.15
C VAL A 198 -51.96 56.51 27.05
N ASP A 199 -51.93 55.87 28.23
CA ASP A 199 -52.72 56.31 29.39
C ASP A 199 -51.90 57.38 30.13
N GLU A 200 -52.49 58.57 30.35
CA GLU A 200 -51.85 59.68 31.07
C GLU A 200 -51.91 59.50 32.60
N ASN A 201 -52.52 58.43 33.11
CA ASN A 201 -52.65 58.14 34.53
C ASN A 201 -51.29 57.85 35.19
N PRO A 202 -50.80 58.68 36.13
CA PRO A 202 -49.49 58.51 36.76
C PRO A 202 -49.40 57.34 37.76
N CYS A 203 -50.47 56.54 37.89
CA CYS A 203 -50.45 55.26 38.60
C CYS A 203 -50.11 54.06 37.69
N VAL A 204 -49.97 54.27 36.38
CA VAL A 204 -49.61 53.24 35.38
C VAL A 204 -48.10 53.26 35.14
N THR A 205 -47.51 52.07 34.96
CA THR A 205 -46.09 51.89 34.64
C THR A 205 -45.73 52.65 33.35
N PRO A 206 -44.67 53.47 33.30
CA PRO A 206 -44.37 54.31 32.14
C PRO A 206 -44.26 53.51 30.83
N LEU A 207 -44.84 54.00 29.72
CA LEU A 207 -44.91 53.25 28.45
C LEU A 207 -43.55 52.87 27.86
N ASP A 208 -42.47 53.56 28.24
CA ASP A 208 -41.10 53.22 27.85
C ASP A 208 -40.55 51.97 28.57
N THR A 209 -41.30 51.38 29.50
CA THR A 209 -41.01 50.03 30.06
C THR A 209 -41.42 48.92 29.10
N ASP A 210 -40.65 47.84 29.10
CA ASP A 210 -40.84 46.66 28.23
C ASP A 210 -41.84 45.67 28.83
N PHE A 211 -42.08 45.77 30.14
CA PHE A 211 -43.11 45.03 30.86
C PHE A 211 -43.88 45.95 31.81
N ARG A 212 -45.20 45.98 31.68
CA ARG A 212 -46.10 46.90 32.39
C ARG A 212 -46.87 46.23 33.53
N GLY A 213 -46.86 44.88 33.58
CA GLY A 213 -47.59 44.06 34.54
C GLY A 213 -47.09 44.16 35.99
N LEU A 214 -47.98 43.85 36.93
CA LEU A 214 -47.77 44.11 38.37
C LEU A 214 -47.00 43.01 39.12
N GLU A 215 -46.86 41.83 38.52
CA GLU A 215 -46.27 40.65 39.16
C GLU A 215 -45.06 40.11 38.37
N ASN A 216 -44.13 39.45 39.05
CA ASN A 216 -43.04 38.75 38.37
C ASN A 216 -43.59 37.47 37.70
N ARG A 217 -43.21 37.23 36.45
CA ARG A 217 -43.68 36.06 35.66
C ARG A 217 -42.52 35.23 35.12
N LEU A 218 -42.83 33.97 34.78
CA LEU A 218 -42.05 33.13 33.89
C LEU A 218 -42.99 32.73 32.75
N TYR A 219 -42.92 33.46 31.64
CA TYR A 219 -43.73 33.17 30.46
C TYR A 219 -43.21 31.89 29.80
N ARG A 220 -44.15 31.13 29.23
CA ARG A 220 -43.90 30.00 28.35
C ARG A 220 -44.70 30.18 27.07
N VAL A 221 -44.02 30.10 25.94
CA VAL A 221 -44.62 29.94 24.61
C VAL A 221 -44.35 28.49 24.21
N GLU A 222 -45.36 27.78 23.71
CA GLU A 222 -45.27 26.36 23.35
C GLU A 222 -45.97 26.09 22.01
N VAL A 223 -45.33 25.32 21.14
CA VAL A 223 -45.94 24.76 19.93
C VAL A 223 -47.03 23.77 20.36
N HIS A 224 -48.26 24.08 20.00
CA HIS A 224 -49.42 23.23 20.20
C HIS A 224 -49.52 22.23 19.03
N GLN A 225 -49.94 22.68 17.84
CA GLN A 225 -49.91 21.87 16.63
C GLN A 225 -48.56 22.05 15.94
N GLY A 226 -47.81 20.95 15.77
CA GLY A 226 -46.62 20.91 14.92
C GLY A 226 -46.95 20.78 13.43
N GLY A 227 -45.94 20.95 12.58
CA GLY A 227 -46.06 21.04 11.11
C GLY A 227 -45.29 22.24 10.57
N THR A 228 -45.44 22.54 9.27
CA THR A 228 -44.97 23.82 8.69
C THR A 228 -45.97 24.94 9.00
N VAL A 229 -45.58 26.21 8.78
CA VAL A 229 -46.48 27.35 8.96
C VAL A 229 -47.74 27.18 8.09
N ALA A 230 -47.56 26.95 6.78
CA ALA A 230 -48.64 26.71 5.84
C ALA A 230 -49.45 25.43 6.12
N GLY A 231 -48.84 24.45 6.82
CA GLY A 231 -49.50 23.24 7.33
C GLY A 231 -50.42 23.46 8.54
N GLY A 232 -50.56 24.70 9.03
CA GLY A 232 -51.42 25.03 10.17
C GLY A 232 -50.75 24.84 11.54
N ALA A 233 -49.41 24.92 11.60
CA ALA A 233 -48.69 24.96 12.88
C ALA A 233 -49.24 26.09 13.78
N SER A 234 -49.33 25.83 15.09
CA SER A 234 -49.91 26.77 16.05
C SER A 234 -49.18 26.79 17.39
N VAL A 235 -49.25 27.92 18.07
CA VAL A 235 -48.67 28.12 19.41
C VAL A 235 -49.72 28.49 20.44
N LYS A 236 -49.40 28.27 21.71
CA LYS A 236 -50.17 28.66 22.90
C LYS A 236 -49.19 29.22 23.93
N TRP A 237 -49.65 30.07 24.84
CA TRP A 237 -48.78 30.64 25.87
C TRP A 237 -49.42 30.68 27.25
N SER A 238 -48.56 30.75 28.28
CA SER A 238 -48.97 30.92 29.67
C SER A 238 -47.99 31.80 30.45
N ARG A 239 -48.52 32.70 31.29
CA ARG A 239 -47.77 33.55 32.22
C ARG A 239 -47.13 32.79 33.41
N TYR A 240 -47.56 31.54 33.63
CA TYR A 240 -47.20 30.68 34.76
C TYR A 240 -46.37 29.46 34.33
N ASN A 241 -45.56 29.56 33.27
CA ASN A 241 -44.85 28.42 32.66
C ASN A 241 -45.76 27.21 32.30
N GLY A 242 -47.07 27.42 32.13
CA GLY A 242 -48.05 26.33 31.99
C GLY A 242 -48.13 25.38 33.19
N ALA A 243 -47.69 25.80 34.39
CA ALA A 243 -47.58 24.98 35.59
C ALA A 243 -48.92 24.42 36.09
N VAL A 244 -50.00 25.17 35.88
CA VAL A 244 -51.32 24.93 36.46
C VAL A 244 -52.02 23.78 35.73
N ALA A 245 -52.01 22.59 36.35
CA ALA A 245 -52.64 21.39 35.83
C ALA A 245 -53.35 20.55 36.89
N PHE A 246 -54.41 19.88 36.47
CA PHE A 246 -55.35 19.13 37.32
C PHE A 246 -55.71 17.79 36.68
N LYS A 247 -55.63 16.69 37.44
CA LYS A 247 -56.10 15.37 36.97
C LYS A 247 -57.62 15.37 36.80
N VAL A 248 -58.09 14.86 35.65
CA VAL A 248 -59.49 14.57 35.40
C VAL A 248 -59.87 13.27 36.10
N VAL A 249 -61.07 13.21 36.66
CA VAL A 249 -61.63 12.05 37.37
C VAL A 249 -62.85 11.49 36.64
N GLU A 250 -63.59 12.33 35.93
CA GLU A 250 -64.79 11.93 35.17
C GLU A 250 -64.96 12.88 33.97
N ILE A 251 -65.38 12.34 32.82
CA ILE A 251 -65.75 13.12 31.64
C ILE A 251 -67.21 12.85 31.30
N ASN A 252 -68.08 13.83 31.54
CA ASN A 252 -69.49 13.76 31.14
C ASN A 252 -69.68 14.49 29.80
N ALA A 253 -69.32 13.80 28.72
CA ALA A 253 -69.31 14.34 27.36
C ALA A 253 -70.67 14.83 26.83
N SER A 254 -71.78 14.26 27.35
CA SER A 254 -73.15 14.68 27.03
C SER A 254 -73.50 16.03 27.65
N ASN A 255 -73.08 16.28 28.89
CA ASN A 255 -73.32 17.55 29.58
C ASN A 255 -72.20 18.59 29.34
N ARG A 256 -71.08 18.18 28.74
CA ARG A 256 -69.83 18.97 28.58
C ARG A 256 -69.19 19.32 29.93
N VAL A 257 -69.27 18.41 30.91
CA VAL A 257 -68.73 18.62 32.26
C VAL A 257 -67.52 17.73 32.49
N LEU A 258 -66.44 18.30 33.04
CA LEU A 258 -65.29 17.57 33.57
C LEU A 258 -65.35 17.63 35.10
N THR A 259 -65.28 16.48 35.78
CA THR A 259 -65.04 16.41 37.23
C THR A 259 -63.52 16.25 37.43
N LEU A 260 -62.89 17.17 38.17
CA LEU A 260 -61.45 17.17 38.42
C LEU A 260 -61.13 16.74 39.85
N ALA A 261 -59.90 16.29 40.09
CA ALA A 261 -59.45 15.93 41.44
C ALA A 261 -59.49 17.12 42.42
N ARG A 262 -59.27 18.33 41.91
CA ARG A 262 -59.38 19.66 42.56
C ARG A 262 -59.42 20.76 41.48
N LEU A 263 -59.84 21.98 41.84
CA LEU A 263 -59.89 23.15 40.94
C LEU A 263 -58.87 24.26 41.25
N GLY A 264 -58.05 24.07 42.30
CA GLY A 264 -56.99 24.98 42.74
C GLY A 264 -56.19 24.40 43.92
N TRP A 265 -55.13 25.10 44.32
CA TRP A 265 -54.43 24.89 45.61
C TRP A 265 -54.73 26.03 46.60
N ASP A 266 -54.90 27.25 46.11
CA ASP A 266 -55.34 28.43 46.86
C ASP A 266 -56.45 29.21 46.10
N GLN A 267 -56.73 30.45 46.49
CA GLN A 267 -57.73 31.32 45.84
C GLN A 267 -57.16 32.24 44.75
N ILE A 268 -55.85 32.17 44.46
CA ILE A 268 -55.15 33.10 43.57
C ILE A 268 -54.98 32.48 42.17
N VAL A 269 -54.77 31.15 42.09
CA VAL A 269 -54.59 30.44 40.81
C VAL A 269 -55.59 29.26 40.70
N THR A 270 -56.83 29.59 40.35
CA THR A 270 -57.94 28.65 40.13
C THR A 270 -58.41 28.66 38.67
N LEU A 271 -59.13 27.62 38.24
CA LEU A 271 -59.87 27.67 36.97
C LEU A 271 -61.04 28.66 37.09
N SER A 272 -61.28 29.46 36.04
CA SER A 272 -62.34 30.47 36.03
C SER A 272 -63.19 30.41 34.74
N ALA A 273 -64.37 31.03 34.75
CA ALA A 273 -65.21 31.15 33.56
C ALA A 273 -64.44 31.85 32.40
N ASN A 274 -64.65 31.41 31.16
CA ASN A 274 -63.86 31.79 29.97
C ASN A 274 -62.36 31.39 29.96
N SER A 275 -61.82 30.71 30.98
CA SER A 275 -60.43 30.21 30.93
C SER A 275 -60.23 29.26 29.74
N TRP A 276 -59.08 29.38 29.07
CA TRP A 276 -58.64 28.42 28.06
C TRP A 276 -57.91 27.26 28.72
N ILE A 277 -58.21 26.05 28.29
CA ILE A 277 -57.63 24.83 28.84
C ILE A 277 -57.25 23.86 27.72
N GLU A 278 -56.23 23.07 27.99
CA GLU A 278 -55.86 21.92 27.17
C GLU A 278 -56.24 20.64 27.93
N LEU A 279 -57.11 19.83 27.34
CA LEU A 279 -57.39 18.47 27.79
C LEU A 279 -56.39 17.53 27.08
N VAL A 280 -55.57 16.79 27.83
CA VAL A 280 -54.49 15.99 27.25
C VAL A 280 -54.29 14.69 28.02
N SER A 281 -54.02 13.60 27.31
CA SER A 281 -53.67 12.30 27.89
C SER A 281 -52.16 12.15 28.10
N GLU A 282 -51.76 11.14 28.87
CA GLU A 282 -50.36 10.71 28.94
C GLU A 282 -49.87 10.16 27.59
N ALA A 283 -50.75 9.47 26.84
CA ALA A 283 -50.42 8.94 25.51
C ALA A 283 -50.11 10.05 24.49
N ASP A 284 -50.82 11.19 24.54
CA ASP A 284 -50.56 12.33 23.66
C ASP A 284 -49.21 13.00 23.96
N GLU A 285 -48.88 13.21 25.24
CA GLU A 285 -47.57 13.76 25.64
C GLU A 285 -46.41 12.81 25.32
N LEU A 286 -46.64 11.50 25.26
CA LEU A 286 -45.66 10.50 24.82
C LEU A 286 -45.52 10.48 23.29
N ALA A 287 -46.61 10.34 22.55
CA ALA A 287 -46.59 10.35 21.08
C ALA A 287 -46.14 11.70 20.49
N GLY A 288 -46.31 12.81 21.23
CA GLY A 288 -46.05 14.16 20.75
C GLY A 288 -47.24 14.74 19.97
N ARG A 289 -48.47 14.42 20.38
CA ARG A 289 -49.72 14.94 19.81
C ARG A 289 -50.23 16.13 20.64
N PRO A 290 -50.89 17.13 20.02
CA PRO A 290 -51.57 18.18 20.79
C PRO A 290 -52.76 17.60 21.56
N GLY A 291 -53.04 18.16 22.75
CA GLY A 291 -54.31 17.93 23.43
C GLY A 291 -55.46 18.69 22.77
N ALA A 292 -56.68 18.50 23.25
CA ALA A 292 -57.82 19.30 22.83
C ALA A 292 -57.83 20.67 23.54
N MET A 293 -57.61 21.75 22.79
CA MET A 293 -57.85 23.12 23.29
C MET A 293 -59.34 23.42 23.38
N LEU A 294 -59.79 23.75 24.58
CA LEU A 294 -61.19 23.93 24.97
C LEU A 294 -61.32 25.19 25.85
N GLN A 295 -62.54 25.74 25.96
CA GLN A 295 -62.80 26.91 26.82
C GLN A 295 -63.85 26.57 27.88
N ILE A 296 -63.64 26.98 29.12
CA ILE A 296 -64.68 26.94 30.17
C ILE A 296 -65.78 27.94 29.79
N SER A 297 -67.05 27.60 30.00
CA SER A 297 -68.15 28.48 29.59
C SER A 297 -68.15 29.82 30.34
N ALA A 298 -68.80 30.83 29.75
CA ALA A 298 -69.02 32.14 30.36
C ALA A 298 -70.15 32.14 31.41
N ASP A 299 -70.93 31.05 31.48
CA ASP A 299 -72.16 30.97 32.25
C ASP A 299 -71.91 31.00 33.77
N ALA A 300 -72.83 31.64 34.52
CA ALA A 300 -72.77 31.64 35.98
C ALA A 300 -72.87 30.20 36.53
N GLY A 301 -71.87 29.78 37.29
CA GLY A 301 -71.75 28.40 37.80
C GLY A 301 -71.03 27.43 36.85
N ALA A 302 -70.42 27.91 35.75
CA ALA A 302 -69.59 27.07 34.87
C ALA A 302 -68.33 26.51 35.56
N VAL A 303 -67.92 27.07 36.70
CA VAL A 303 -66.95 26.49 37.64
C VAL A 303 -67.65 26.27 38.98
N ASN A 304 -67.50 25.08 39.57
CA ASN A 304 -68.18 24.67 40.78
C ASN A 304 -67.22 23.94 41.73
N ASP A 305 -66.63 24.68 42.67
CA ASP A 305 -65.65 24.18 43.65
C ASP A 305 -66.19 23.07 44.55
N ALA A 306 -67.47 23.17 44.96
CA ALA A 306 -68.10 22.19 45.85
C ALA A 306 -68.27 20.82 45.19
N GLN A 307 -68.47 20.78 43.87
CA GLN A 307 -68.54 19.54 43.08
C GLN A 307 -67.21 19.20 42.38
N ARG A 308 -66.23 20.12 42.39
CA ARG A 308 -64.98 20.08 41.62
C ARG A 308 -65.21 19.93 40.11
N GLN A 309 -66.25 20.59 39.60
CA GLN A 309 -66.71 20.46 38.22
C GLN A 309 -66.50 21.74 37.42
N VAL A 310 -66.11 21.57 36.14
CA VAL A 310 -66.08 22.65 35.14
C VAL A 310 -66.95 22.30 33.94
N THR A 311 -67.75 23.26 33.48
CA THR A 311 -68.65 23.13 32.32
C THR A 311 -68.03 23.85 31.13
N LEU A 312 -67.80 23.12 30.05
CA LEU A 312 -67.14 23.62 28.85
C LEU A 312 -68.10 24.32 27.92
N LYS A 313 -67.63 25.39 27.27
CA LYS A 313 -68.33 26.14 26.23
C LYS A 313 -68.84 25.21 25.13
N ASN A 314 -70.08 25.41 24.68
CA ASN A 314 -70.64 24.55 23.63
C ASN A 314 -70.03 24.88 22.26
N VAL A 315 -69.35 23.91 21.64
CA VAL A 315 -68.76 24.01 20.29
C VAL A 315 -69.09 22.76 19.49
N ALA A 316 -69.07 22.86 18.15
CA ALA A 316 -69.33 21.71 17.30
C ALA A 316 -68.32 20.59 17.55
N GLY A 317 -68.78 19.33 17.58
CA GLY A 317 -67.93 18.15 17.80
C GLY A 317 -67.47 17.89 19.24
N ILE A 318 -67.74 18.78 20.21
CA ILE A 318 -67.19 18.65 21.58
C ILE A 318 -67.46 17.29 22.25
N THR A 319 -68.63 16.68 22.07
CA THR A 319 -68.94 15.35 22.64
C THR A 319 -68.08 14.24 22.02
N ALA A 320 -67.68 14.35 20.74
CA ALA A 320 -66.77 13.40 20.12
C ALA A 320 -65.33 13.58 20.62
N VAL A 321 -64.89 14.83 20.79
CA VAL A 321 -63.59 15.16 21.41
C VAL A 321 -63.50 14.62 22.84
N LEU A 322 -64.53 14.86 23.65
CA LEU A 322 -64.58 14.40 25.04
C LEU A 322 -64.69 12.87 25.18
N ASN A 323 -65.32 12.18 24.22
CA ASN A 323 -65.36 10.72 24.18
C ASN A 323 -64.02 10.08 23.73
N GLY A 324 -63.03 10.89 23.31
CA GLY A 324 -61.70 10.42 22.90
C GLY A 324 -60.67 10.30 24.03
N TYR A 325 -61.10 10.45 25.28
CA TYR A 325 -60.23 10.47 26.47
C TYR A 325 -60.80 9.56 27.57
N ASP A 326 -60.04 8.59 28.07
CA ASP A 326 -60.43 7.79 29.24
C ASP A 326 -59.71 8.29 30.52
N PRO A 327 -60.41 8.98 31.45
CA PRO A 327 -59.80 9.47 32.68
C PRO A 327 -59.46 8.36 33.70
N GLU A 328 -60.01 7.15 33.55
CA GLU A 328 -59.67 6.01 34.42
C GLU A 328 -58.33 5.39 34.01
N ASN A 329 -58.02 5.36 32.72
CA ASN A 329 -56.85 4.65 32.17
C ASN A 329 -55.74 5.57 31.60
N ASP A 330 -56.06 6.63 30.84
CA ASP A 330 -55.08 7.39 30.03
C ASP A 330 -54.40 8.55 30.79
N ASN A 331 -54.56 8.58 32.12
CA ASN A 331 -54.05 9.61 33.03
C ASN A 331 -54.37 11.06 32.59
N VAL A 332 -55.61 11.27 32.15
CA VAL A 332 -56.05 12.53 31.51
C VAL A 332 -56.00 13.71 32.48
N LYS A 333 -55.49 14.85 31.98
CA LYS A 333 -55.34 16.10 32.74
C LYS A 333 -55.82 17.32 31.95
N VAL A 334 -56.25 18.31 32.71
CA VAL A 334 -56.58 19.66 32.26
C VAL A 334 -55.43 20.58 32.64
N ARG A 335 -54.86 21.31 31.67
CA ARG A 335 -53.83 22.33 31.88
C ARG A 335 -54.35 23.71 31.47
N LEU A 336 -54.14 24.73 32.31
CA LEU A 336 -54.56 26.10 32.05
C LEU A 336 -53.59 26.81 31.09
N TRP A 337 -54.15 27.55 30.13
CA TRP A 337 -53.43 28.41 29.20
C TRP A 337 -54.10 29.79 29.14
N ASP A 338 -53.34 30.82 28.79
CA ASP A 338 -53.87 32.20 28.76
C ASP A 338 -54.62 32.51 27.44
N THR A 339 -54.46 31.68 26.42
CA THR A 339 -55.03 31.85 25.07
C THR A 339 -55.55 30.53 24.49
N ALA A 340 -56.38 30.61 23.44
CA ALA A 340 -56.55 29.54 22.46
C ALA A 340 -55.24 29.25 21.70
N ALA A 341 -55.19 28.15 20.96
CA ALA A 341 -54.13 27.95 19.96
C ALA A 341 -54.19 29.04 18.88
N ILE A 342 -53.07 29.73 18.67
CA ILE A 342 -52.87 30.78 17.67
C ILE A 342 -52.20 30.12 16.47
N VAL A 343 -52.90 30.06 15.33
CA VAL A 343 -52.37 29.50 14.08
C VAL A 343 -51.35 30.47 13.48
N LEU A 344 -50.12 30.00 13.24
CA LEU A 344 -49.01 30.87 12.83
C LEU A 344 -49.27 31.51 11.46
N ASN A 345 -49.89 30.77 10.55
CA ASN A 345 -50.23 31.21 9.19
C ASN A 345 -51.16 32.43 9.13
N ASP A 346 -52.03 32.62 10.13
CA ASP A 346 -52.96 33.76 10.15
C ASP A 346 -52.25 35.10 10.46
N HIS A 347 -50.98 35.02 10.88
CA HIS A 347 -50.13 36.12 11.35
C HIS A 347 -48.75 36.15 10.66
N PHE A 348 -48.53 35.36 9.61
CA PHE A 348 -47.23 35.18 8.96
C PHE A 348 -46.97 36.19 7.83
N ASP A 349 -45.84 36.89 7.87
CA ASP A 349 -45.32 37.69 6.76
C ASP A 349 -44.33 36.85 5.92
N PRO A 350 -44.68 36.48 4.67
CA PRO A 350 -43.79 35.74 3.78
C PRO A 350 -42.63 36.57 3.21
N ALA A 351 -42.56 37.89 3.45
CA ALA A 351 -41.42 38.72 3.06
C ALA A 351 -40.26 38.68 4.08
N THR A 352 -40.56 38.38 5.35
CA THR A 352 -39.58 38.29 6.46
C THR A 352 -39.45 36.87 7.03
N HIS A 353 -40.36 35.96 6.68
CA HIS A 353 -40.55 34.64 7.29
C HIS A 353 -40.85 34.72 8.81
N THR A 354 -41.55 35.76 9.28
CA THR A 354 -41.90 35.95 10.70
C THR A 354 -43.40 35.91 10.94
N THR A 355 -43.81 35.37 12.09
CA THR A 355 -45.16 35.49 12.66
C THR A 355 -45.11 36.39 13.90
N GLU A 356 -45.77 37.55 13.86
CA GLU A 356 -45.89 38.48 14.99
C GLU A 356 -47.09 38.11 15.88
N ILE A 357 -46.88 37.99 17.19
CA ILE A 357 -47.93 37.68 18.18
C ILE A 357 -47.78 38.59 19.41
N ILE A 358 -48.80 39.40 19.68
CA ILE A 358 -48.89 40.16 20.94
C ILE A 358 -49.43 39.25 22.05
N LEU A 359 -48.80 39.29 23.24
CA LEU A 359 -49.18 38.48 24.40
C LEU A 359 -50.04 39.28 25.37
N GLU A 360 -49.43 40.12 26.21
CA GLU A 360 -50.06 41.02 27.19
C GLU A 360 -49.03 42.00 27.76
N ASP A 361 -49.48 42.99 28.55
CA ASP A 361 -48.63 43.83 29.42
C ASP A 361 -47.40 44.50 28.76
N GLY A 362 -47.45 44.76 27.45
CA GLY A 362 -46.35 45.35 26.68
C GLY A 362 -45.44 44.34 25.97
N ILE A 363 -45.68 43.04 26.14
CA ILE A 363 -44.88 41.95 25.54
C ILE A 363 -45.53 41.47 24.23
N GLY A 364 -44.72 41.43 23.17
CA GLY A 364 -44.98 40.63 21.97
C GLY A 364 -43.84 39.66 21.69
N ILE A 365 -44.04 38.77 20.73
CA ILE A 365 -43.02 37.87 20.19
C ILE A 365 -43.08 37.86 18.66
N ASP A 366 -41.92 37.72 18.04
CA ASP A 366 -41.78 37.28 16.65
C ASP A 366 -41.31 35.82 16.67
N ILE A 367 -41.94 34.98 15.86
CA ILE A 367 -41.50 33.61 15.59
C ILE A 367 -41.06 33.53 14.13
N ARG A 368 -39.75 33.39 13.91
CA ARG A 368 -39.12 33.28 12.59
C ARG A 368 -38.90 31.81 12.20
N VAL A 369 -38.94 31.52 10.91
CA VAL A 369 -38.36 30.30 10.30
C VAL A 369 -37.28 30.68 9.29
N GLU A 370 -36.41 29.76 8.90
CA GLU A 370 -35.41 30.03 7.87
C GLU A 370 -36.01 29.79 6.48
N ASN A 371 -36.74 28.68 6.32
CA ASN A 371 -37.48 28.29 5.12
C ASN A 371 -38.99 28.14 5.42
N PRO A 372 -39.90 28.44 4.49
CA PRO A 372 -41.36 28.22 4.70
C PRO A 372 -41.77 26.76 4.95
N ASP A 373 -40.95 25.81 4.48
CA ASP A 373 -41.13 24.36 4.65
C ASP A 373 -40.51 23.81 5.94
N ASP A 374 -39.90 24.66 6.77
CA ASP A 374 -39.37 24.30 8.09
C ASP A 374 -40.49 23.81 9.02
N THR A 375 -40.20 22.82 9.88
CA THR A 375 -41.20 22.19 10.75
C THR A 375 -41.03 22.52 12.24
N PHE A 376 -42.15 22.88 12.86
CA PHE A 376 -42.33 22.97 14.31
C PHE A 376 -42.74 21.61 14.87
N ARG A 377 -42.25 21.20 16.05
CA ARG A 377 -42.68 19.96 16.71
C ARG A 377 -43.55 20.25 17.93
N THR A 378 -44.67 19.54 18.07
CA THR A 378 -45.57 19.69 19.21
C THR A 378 -44.83 19.53 20.54
N GLY A 379 -45.01 20.49 21.44
CA GLY A 379 -44.36 20.52 22.75
C GLY A 379 -43.04 21.31 22.80
N ASP A 380 -42.44 21.67 21.65
CA ASP A 380 -41.33 22.62 21.58
C ASP A 380 -41.71 23.93 22.28
N TYR A 381 -40.77 24.54 23.01
CA TYR A 381 -41.09 25.72 23.81
C TYR A 381 -39.95 26.69 24.04
N TRP A 382 -40.32 27.91 24.42
CA TRP A 382 -39.43 28.95 24.92
C TRP A 382 -39.94 29.42 26.28
N THR A 383 -39.04 29.75 27.19
CA THR A 383 -39.38 30.42 28.45
C THR A 383 -38.50 31.64 28.67
N PHE A 384 -39.11 32.69 29.23
CA PHE A 384 -38.45 33.97 29.51
C PHE A 384 -39.09 34.65 30.72
N THR A 385 -38.30 35.44 31.44
CA THR A 385 -38.76 36.12 32.65
C THR A 385 -39.28 37.53 32.39
N ALA A 386 -40.29 37.95 33.15
CA ALA A 386 -40.72 39.35 33.21
C ALA A 386 -40.69 39.84 34.67
N ARG A 387 -40.30 41.10 34.89
CA ARG A 387 -39.98 41.64 36.23
C ARG A 387 -40.60 43.02 36.45
N ALA A 388 -41.75 43.03 37.14
CA ALA A 388 -42.58 44.21 37.39
C ALA A 388 -41.79 45.41 37.96
N ILE A 389 -41.01 45.20 39.03
CA ILE A 389 -40.23 46.25 39.71
C ILE A 389 -39.18 46.90 38.79
N GLN A 390 -38.74 46.20 37.74
CA GLN A 390 -37.73 46.67 36.80
C GLN A 390 -38.34 47.18 35.48
N GLY A 391 -39.64 46.95 35.25
CA GLY A 391 -40.31 47.25 33.98
C GLY A 391 -39.71 46.52 32.78
N ARG A 392 -39.15 45.31 32.97
CA ARG A 392 -38.34 44.61 31.97
C ARG A 392 -38.77 43.17 31.73
N VAL A 393 -38.57 42.75 30.48
CA VAL A 393 -38.54 41.35 30.04
C VAL A 393 -37.08 40.91 29.88
N GLU A 394 -36.83 39.61 29.93
CA GLU A 394 -35.59 38.97 29.51
C GLU A 394 -35.44 39.01 27.99
N GLU A 395 -34.25 39.32 27.49
CA GLU A 395 -33.98 39.49 26.06
C GLU A 395 -33.78 38.12 25.38
N LEU A 396 -34.62 37.79 24.41
CA LEU A 396 -34.43 36.69 23.44
C LEU A 396 -34.42 37.26 22.02
N THR A 397 -33.54 36.73 21.17
CA THR A 397 -33.39 37.13 19.77
C THR A 397 -32.97 35.91 18.96
N ASP A 398 -33.76 35.55 17.95
CA ASP A 398 -33.64 34.32 17.15
C ASP A 398 -33.35 33.06 18.00
N ALA A 399 -33.99 32.95 19.16
CA ALA A 399 -33.73 31.87 20.10
C ALA A 399 -34.40 30.56 19.64
N PRO A 400 -33.67 29.44 19.44
CA PRO A 400 -34.28 28.14 19.16
C PRO A 400 -35.07 27.61 20.38
N PRO A 401 -35.92 26.59 20.22
CA PRO A 401 -36.69 26.03 21.33
C PRO A 401 -35.76 25.44 22.40
N GLN A 402 -36.13 25.61 23.67
CA GLN A 402 -35.45 25.09 24.86
C GLN A 402 -35.73 23.59 25.10
N GLY A 403 -36.20 22.86 24.07
CA GLY A 403 -36.61 21.46 24.13
C GLY A 403 -38.14 21.25 24.06
N PRO A 404 -38.62 20.00 24.22
CA PRO A 404 -37.85 18.80 24.57
C PRO A 404 -37.03 18.26 23.39
N GLU A 405 -35.70 18.36 23.50
CA GLU A 405 -34.78 17.92 22.46
C GLU A 405 -34.84 16.40 22.27
N ARG A 406 -34.79 15.94 21.01
CA ARG A 406 -34.65 14.54 20.63
C ARG A 406 -33.20 14.25 20.24
N HIS A 407 -32.66 13.15 20.72
CA HIS A 407 -31.38 12.61 20.22
C HIS A 407 -31.66 11.21 19.67
N CYS A 408 -31.30 10.93 18.41
CA CYS A 408 -31.68 9.69 17.72
C CYS A 408 -30.45 8.87 17.29
N CYS A 409 -30.58 7.55 17.29
CA CYS A 409 -29.50 6.60 17.05
C CYS A 409 -29.98 5.39 16.23
N LYS A 410 -29.16 4.87 15.31
CA LYS A 410 -29.49 3.64 14.56
C LYS A 410 -29.46 2.43 15.51
N LEU A 411 -30.41 1.50 15.34
CA LEU A 411 -30.38 0.18 15.99
C LEU A 411 -30.10 -0.93 14.98
N ALA A 412 -30.81 -0.97 13.85
CA ALA A 412 -30.58 -1.98 12.81
C ALA A 412 -31.07 -1.53 11.43
N LEU A 413 -30.52 -2.16 10.38
CA LEU A 413 -31.18 -2.25 9.07
C LEU A 413 -31.81 -3.64 8.92
N ILE A 414 -33.07 -3.68 8.51
CA ILE A 414 -33.76 -4.93 8.17
C ILE A 414 -33.87 -5.00 6.66
N HIS A 415 -33.29 -6.02 6.05
CA HIS A 415 -33.32 -6.25 4.61
C HIS A 415 -34.36 -7.34 4.30
N TRP A 416 -35.35 -7.01 3.47
CA TRP A 416 -36.45 -7.90 3.10
C TRP A 416 -36.29 -8.46 1.70
N ASN A 417 -36.55 -9.76 1.54
CA ASN A 417 -36.59 -10.43 0.24
C ASN A 417 -38.01 -10.38 -0.37
N PRO A 418 -38.12 -10.20 -1.71
CA PRO A 418 -39.35 -10.39 -2.47
C PRO A 418 -40.17 -11.63 -2.08
N GLY A 419 -41.33 -11.42 -1.44
CA GLY A 419 -42.36 -12.44 -1.23
C GLY A 419 -42.03 -13.56 -0.22
N GLU A 420 -40.90 -13.49 0.50
CA GLU A 420 -40.51 -14.56 1.45
C GLU A 420 -41.16 -14.41 2.85
N GLY A 421 -41.76 -13.25 3.17
CA GLY A 421 -42.51 -13.05 4.43
C GLY A 421 -41.66 -13.20 5.70
N ALA A 422 -40.36 -12.92 5.57
CA ALA A 422 -39.32 -12.95 6.59
C ALA A 422 -38.13 -12.09 6.12
N PRO A 423 -37.28 -11.57 7.01
CA PRO A 423 -36.11 -10.79 6.61
C PRO A 423 -35.00 -11.71 6.08
N THR A 424 -34.27 -11.26 5.08
CA THR A 424 -33.06 -11.91 4.57
C THR A 424 -31.93 -11.82 5.59
N THR A 425 -31.74 -10.62 6.14
CA THR A 425 -30.70 -10.27 7.12
C THR A 425 -31.14 -9.07 7.95
N ILE A 426 -30.73 -9.05 9.22
CA ILE A 426 -30.79 -7.88 10.10
C ILE A 426 -29.34 -7.46 10.34
N GLU A 427 -28.93 -6.27 9.88
CA GLU A 427 -27.61 -5.69 10.18
C GLU A 427 -27.69 -4.91 11.49
N ASP A 428 -26.86 -5.26 12.48
CA ASP A 428 -26.80 -4.56 13.76
C ASP A 428 -26.05 -3.23 13.61
N CYS A 429 -26.76 -2.12 13.73
CA CYS A 429 -26.17 -0.78 13.57
C CYS A 429 -25.61 -0.21 14.88
N ARG A 430 -25.73 -0.92 16.00
CA ARG A 430 -25.34 -0.40 17.31
C ARG A 430 -23.81 -0.43 17.45
N PRO A 431 -23.13 0.72 17.62
CA PRO A 431 -21.69 0.70 17.89
C PRO A 431 -21.43 0.13 19.29
N LEU A 432 -20.96 -1.13 19.33
CA LEU A 432 -20.59 -1.79 20.59
C LEU A 432 -19.22 -1.31 21.08
N PHE A 433 -19.11 -0.98 22.37
CA PHE A 433 -17.86 -0.61 23.02
C PHE A 433 -17.56 -1.53 24.23
N PRO A 434 -16.33 -2.04 24.39
CA PRO A 434 -15.91 -2.70 25.62
C PRO A 434 -15.65 -1.65 26.72
N ALA A 435 -15.56 -2.06 28.00
CA ALA A 435 -15.15 -1.12 29.04
C ALA A 435 -13.72 -0.57 28.76
N LEU A 436 -13.38 0.61 29.32
CA LEU A 436 -12.02 1.17 29.19
C LEU A 436 -10.92 0.20 29.67
N THR A 437 -11.22 -0.65 30.66
CA THR A 437 -10.33 -1.71 31.16
C THR A 437 -10.29 -2.97 30.30
N GLU A 438 -11.11 -3.04 29.26
CA GLU A 438 -11.28 -4.14 28.30
C GLU A 438 -10.89 -3.71 26.88
N MET A 439 -10.58 -2.42 26.64
CA MET A 439 -10.00 -1.91 25.40
C MET A 439 -8.61 -2.49 25.19
N LEU A 440 -8.58 -3.67 24.57
CA LEU A 440 -7.37 -4.33 24.09
C LEU A 440 -6.92 -3.70 22.76
N GLN A 441 -5.62 -3.80 22.48
CA GLN A 441 -5.03 -3.56 21.16
C GLN A 441 -4.16 -4.76 20.79
N LEU A 442 -4.24 -5.20 19.52
CA LEU A 442 -3.44 -6.31 19.00
C LEU A 442 -2.29 -5.78 18.12
N HIS A 443 -1.06 -6.01 18.53
CA HIS A 443 0.14 -5.54 17.86
C HIS A 443 0.91 -6.69 17.19
N TYR A 444 1.45 -6.45 15.99
CA TYR A 444 2.42 -7.34 15.35
C TYR A 444 3.73 -7.35 16.15
N VAL A 445 4.33 -8.53 16.34
CA VAL A 445 5.63 -8.69 17.03
C VAL A 445 6.67 -9.35 16.12
N GLY A 446 6.31 -10.41 15.39
CA GLY A 446 7.26 -11.12 14.53
C GLY A 446 6.65 -12.31 13.78
N GLY A 447 7.36 -12.81 12.76
CA GLY A 447 7.01 -14.03 12.03
C GLY A 447 6.38 -13.82 10.63
N ASP A 448 6.18 -12.58 10.19
CA ASP A 448 5.76 -12.28 8.80
C ASP A 448 6.94 -12.41 7.81
N GLY A 449 6.63 -12.57 6.52
CA GLY A 449 7.61 -12.53 5.42
C GLY A 449 8.55 -13.74 5.32
N GLN A 450 8.18 -14.89 5.89
CA GLN A 450 9.01 -16.10 5.89
C GLN A 450 8.84 -16.94 4.61
N GLU A 451 9.83 -17.78 4.31
CA GLU A 451 9.78 -18.72 3.19
C GLU A 451 10.15 -20.15 3.62
N GLY A 452 9.60 -21.14 2.92
CA GLY A 452 9.86 -22.56 3.17
C GLY A 452 9.38 -23.44 2.03
N ARG A 453 9.75 -24.73 2.03
CA ARG A 453 9.31 -25.69 1.02
C ARG A 453 7.85 -26.13 1.27
N PRO A 454 7.17 -26.72 0.28
CA PRO A 454 5.84 -27.31 0.47
C PRO A 454 5.84 -28.36 1.59
N GLY A 455 5.20 -28.04 2.72
CA GLY A 455 5.14 -28.88 3.92
C GLY A 455 6.15 -28.55 5.03
N ASP A 456 7.06 -27.59 4.83
CA ASP A 456 8.00 -27.17 5.87
C ASP A 456 7.28 -26.44 7.02
N THR A 457 7.77 -26.63 8.24
CA THR A 457 7.47 -25.73 9.37
C THR A 457 8.40 -24.54 9.30
N LEU A 458 7.84 -23.33 9.36
CA LEU A 458 8.60 -22.08 9.34
C LEU A 458 9.46 -21.96 10.61
N PRO A 459 10.68 -21.38 10.53
CA PRO A 459 11.61 -21.33 11.65
C PRO A 459 11.23 -20.31 12.73
N GLY A 460 10.52 -19.24 12.37
CA GLY A 460 10.02 -18.24 13.30
C GLY A 460 8.54 -18.47 13.63
N PRO A 461 8.14 -18.45 14.92
CA PRO A 461 6.73 -18.45 15.29
C PRO A 461 6.06 -17.15 14.83
N LEU A 462 4.77 -17.24 14.51
CA LEU A 462 3.90 -16.08 14.34
C LEU A 462 3.58 -15.50 15.71
N MET A 463 3.87 -14.22 15.93
CA MET A 463 3.77 -13.58 17.23
C MET A 463 3.00 -12.26 17.17
N VAL A 464 2.06 -12.11 18.10
CA VAL A 464 1.36 -10.86 18.39
C VAL A 464 1.39 -10.57 19.89
N ARG A 465 1.21 -9.30 20.27
CA ARG A 465 1.00 -8.88 21.67
C ARG A 465 -0.38 -8.27 21.83
N ALA A 466 -1.09 -8.63 22.88
CA ALA A 466 -2.32 -7.96 23.30
C ALA A 466 -2.00 -7.02 24.47
N ASP A 467 -2.27 -5.72 24.29
CA ASP A 467 -2.00 -4.68 25.29
C ASP A 467 -3.28 -3.93 25.68
N ARG A 468 -3.26 -3.26 26.84
CA ARG A 468 -4.24 -2.26 27.29
C ARG A 468 -3.52 -0.93 27.42
N GLY A 469 -3.39 -0.21 26.32
CA GLY A 469 -2.48 0.94 26.22
C GLY A 469 -1.03 0.48 26.34
N GLU A 470 -0.30 0.94 27.35
CA GLU A 470 1.10 0.57 27.60
C GLU A 470 1.27 -0.70 28.47
N HIS A 471 0.17 -1.34 28.89
CA HIS A 471 0.21 -2.47 29.82
C HIS A 471 -0.13 -3.79 29.13
N PRO A 472 0.78 -4.79 29.11
CA PRO A 472 0.49 -6.09 28.51
C PRO A 472 -0.69 -6.81 29.18
N ALA A 473 -1.52 -7.47 28.37
CA ALA A 473 -2.73 -8.13 28.81
C ALA A 473 -2.60 -9.65 28.72
N ALA A 474 -2.41 -10.30 29.87
CA ALA A 474 -2.31 -11.75 29.99
C ALA A 474 -3.67 -12.47 29.87
N ASN A 475 -3.63 -13.74 29.45
CA ASN A 475 -4.77 -14.63 29.29
C ASN A 475 -5.87 -14.11 28.33
N VAL A 476 -5.49 -13.32 27.32
CA VAL A 476 -6.36 -12.89 26.22
C VAL A 476 -6.39 -13.97 25.14
N PRO A 477 -7.56 -14.45 24.70
CA PRO A 477 -7.67 -15.40 23.59
C PRO A 477 -7.39 -14.71 22.24
N VAL A 478 -6.29 -15.09 21.60
CA VAL A 478 -5.96 -14.73 20.22
C VAL A 478 -6.26 -15.93 19.32
N ILE A 479 -7.12 -15.75 18.33
CA ILE A 479 -7.30 -16.71 17.24
C ILE A 479 -6.26 -16.43 16.17
N PHE A 480 -5.54 -17.47 15.76
CA PHE A 480 -4.83 -17.51 14.50
C PHE A 480 -5.64 -18.38 13.52
N GLU A 481 -5.71 -17.99 12.25
CA GLU A 481 -6.51 -18.66 11.22
C GLU A 481 -5.85 -18.59 9.83
N VAL A 482 -5.67 -19.73 9.17
CA VAL A 482 -5.16 -19.85 7.80
C VAL A 482 -6.24 -19.38 6.82
N LYS A 483 -6.05 -18.21 6.19
CA LYS A 483 -7.04 -17.62 5.27
C LYS A 483 -7.01 -18.19 3.85
N THR A 484 -6.02 -19.04 3.51
CA THR A 484 -5.87 -19.58 2.16
C THR A 484 -6.51 -20.96 2.06
N GLU A 485 -7.81 -20.98 1.79
CA GLU A 485 -8.62 -22.21 1.67
C GLU A 485 -7.99 -23.25 0.72
N GLY A 486 -8.12 -24.53 1.10
CA GLY A 486 -7.75 -25.68 0.28
C GLY A 486 -6.24 -25.96 0.13
N LEU A 487 -5.34 -25.23 0.81
CA LEU A 487 -3.89 -25.45 0.66
C LEU A 487 -3.29 -26.44 1.68
N GLY A 488 -3.98 -26.72 2.79
CA GLY A 488 -3.57 -27.72 3.79
C GLY A 488 -2.42 -27.30 4.71
N GLY A 489 -2.10 -26.00 4.77
CA GLY A 489 -1.20 -25.45 5.79
C GLY A 489 -1.81 -25.56 7.19
N LYS A 490 -0.97 -25.58 8.23
CA LYS A 490 -1.39 -25.80 9.61
C LYS A 490 -0.72 -24.82 10.58
N ILE A 491 -1.45 -24.46 11.62
CA ILE A 491 -0.96 -23.67 12.76
C ILE A 491 -1.13 -24.47 14.05
N PHE A 492 -0.09 -24.43 14.90
CA PHE A 492 0.03 -25.30 16.08
C PHE A 492 0.86 -24.67 17.20
N THR A 493 0.83 -25.30 18.38
CA THR A 493 1.63 -24.91 19.55
C THR A 493 2.21 -26.17 20.21
N ASP A 494 3.18 -26.03 21.11
CA ASP A 494 3.71 -27.15 21.90
C ASP A 494 2.62 -27.86 22.73
N THR A 495 1.55 -27.13 23.08
CA THR A 495 0.37 -27.63 23.80
C THR A 495 -0.71 -28.25 22.90
N ASN A 496 -0.70 -27.96 21.60
CA ASN A 496 -1.54 -28.59 20.58
C ASN A 496 -0.70 -28.90 19.31
N PRO A 497 0.20 -29.90 19.36
CA PRO A 497 1.16 -30.17 18.30
C PRO A 497 0.52 -30.79 17.04
N THR A 498 -0.74 -31.24 17.12
CA THR A 498 -1.51 -31.71 15.97
C THR A 498 -1.99 -30.58 15.05
N GLY A 499 -2.21 -29.40 15.63
CA GLY A 499 -2.62 -28.18 14.94
C GLY A 499 -3.98 -28.25 14.24
N GLY A 500 -4.25 -27.21 13.46
CA GLY A 500 -5.42 -27.09 12.58
C GLY A 500 -5.21 -25.98 11.54
N ASP A 501 -6.25 -25.67 10.79
CA ASP A 501 -6.39 -24.43 10.02
C ASP A 501 -6.69 -23.21 10.92
N ARG A 502 -7.26 -23.45 12.11
CA ARG A 502 -7.57 -22.45 13.14
C ARG A 502 -7.11 -22.93 14.52
N ILE A 503 -6.55 -22.02 15.33
CA ILE A 503 -6.16 -22.30 16.73
C ILE A 503 -6.39 -21.07 17.62
N VAL A 504 -6.74 -21.30 18.89
CA VAL A 504 -6.79 -20.26 19.92
C VAL A 504 -5.54 -20.37 20.79
N VAL A 505 -4.83 -19.26 20.97
CA VAL A 505 -3.65 -19.13 21.83
C VAL A 505 -3.94 -18.05 22.86
N TYR A 506 -3.71 -18.34 24.13
CA TYR A 506 -3.85 -17.37 25.22
C TYR A 506 -2.53 -16.62 25.42
N THR A 507 -2.61 -15.32 25.64
CA THR A 507 -1.42 -14.48 25.90
C THR A 507 -0.76 -14.77 27.24
N ASP A 508 0.56 -14.65 27.30
CA ASP A 508 1.36 -14.82 28.50
C ASP A 508 1.42 -13.55 29.39
N GLY A 509 2.30 -13.56 30.41
CA GLY A 509 2.48 -12.42 31.33
C GLY A 509 3.01 -11.14 30.68
N GLU A 510 3.67 -11.24 29.52
CA GLU A 510 4.14 -10.12 28.70
C GLU A 510 3.16 -9.81 27.56
N GLY A 511 1.93 -10.35 27.63
CA GLY A 511 0.87 -10.15 26.65
C GLY A 511 1.08 -10.86 25.32
N LEU A 512 2.08 -11.75 25.21
CA LEU A 512 2.47 -12.39 23.95
C LEU A 512 1.65 -13.65 23.68
N ALA A 513 1.12 -13.77 22.46
CA ALA A 513 0.56 -15.00 21.92
C ALA A 513 1.37 -15.44 20.69
N ALA A 514 1.76 -16.72 20.65
CA ALA A 514 2.62 -17.27 19.61
C ALA A 514 2.14 -18.64 19.11
N CYS A 515 2.23 -18.88 17.80
CA CYS A 515 2.03 -20.21 17.22
C CYS A 515 3.06 -20.52 16.12
N GLN A 516 3.37 -21.80 15.92
CA GLN A 516 4.14 -22.27 14.78
C GLN A 516 3.25 -22.45 13.54
N TRP A 517 3.81 -22.25 12.35
CA TRP A 517 3.11 -22.37 11.07
C TRP A 517 3.83 -23.34 10.13
N GLN A 518 3.12 -24.38 9.71
CA GLN A 518 3.49 -25.28 8.63
C GLN A 518 2.85 -24.84 7.32
N LEU A 519 3.65 -24.66 6.27
CA LEU A 519 3.18 -24.29 4.94
C LEU A 519 2.42 -25.46 4.29
N GLY A 520 1.32 -25.15 3.61
CA GLY A 520 0.55 -26.11 2.83
C GLY A 520 1.29 -26.62 1.60
N ASN A 521 1.00 -27.85 1.17
CA ASN A 521 1.80 -28.54 0.14
C ASN A 521 1.45 -28.13 -1.32
N ASN A 522 0.47 -27.24 -1.52
CA ASN A 522 -0.05 -26.95 -2.85
C ASN A 522 0.83 -25.99 -3.65
N ARG A 523 1.67 -26.55 -4.51
CA ARG A 523 2.61 -25.86 -5.41
C ARG A 523 1.96 -24.83 -6.36
N THR A 524 0.64 -24.85 -6.58
CA THR A 524 -0.03 -23.87 -7.48
C THR A 524 -0.43 -22.56 -6.79
N ARG A 525 -0.35 -22.48 -5.46
CA ARG A 525 -0.51 -21.22 -4.71
C ARG A 525 0.67 -21.03 -3.76
N TYR A 526 1.69 -20.33 -4.26
CA TYR A 526 2.94 -20.13 -3.54
C TYR A 526 2.82 -19.12 -2.39
N HIS A 527 1.98 -18.09 -2.52
CA HIS A 527 1.62 -17.23 -1.39
C HIS A 527 0.59 -17.90 -0.47
N GLN A 528 0.87 -17.88 0.84
CA GLN A 528 -0.04 -18.32 1.90
C GLN A 528 -0.21 -17.22 2.95
N ARG A 529 -1.33 -17.23 3.69
CA ARG A 529 -1.64 -16.23 4.73
C ARG A 529 -2.27 -16.85 5.98
N VAL A 530 -1.79 -16.41 7.14
CA VAL A 530 -2.47 -16.54 8.44
C VAL A 530 -2.89 -15.16 8.91
N THR A 531 -4.10 -15.03 9.44
CA THR A 531 -4.56 -13.81 10.14
C THR A 531 -4.69 -14.11 11.63
N ALA A 532 -4.18 -13.22 12.49
CA ALA A 532 -4.41 -13.24 13.92
C ALA A 532 -5.37 -12.11 14.34
N PHE A 533 -6.28 -12.42 15.24
CA PHE A 533 -7.26 -11.48 15.82
C PHE A 533 -7.68 -11.92 17.22
N ILE A 534 -8.09 -10.99 18.08
CA ILE A 534 -8.63 -11.30 19.41
C ILE A 534 -10.02 -11.95 19.25
N ASP A 535 -10.36 -12.91 20.12
CA ASP A 535 -11.67 -13.56 20.10
C ASP A 535 -12.80 -12.66 20.65
N ALA A 536 -13.20 -11.71 19.81
CA ALA A 536 -14.28 -10.73 20.03
C ALA A 536 -15.44 -10.97 19.02
N PRO A 537 -16.55 -10.21 19.06
CA PRO A 537 -17.58 -10.23 18.01
C PRO A 537 -17.03 -9.96 16.61
N ALA A 538 -17.76 -10.39 15.58
CA ALA A 538 -17.30 -10.37 14.18
C ALA A 538 -16.83 -8.99 13.69
N ASP A 539 -17.42 -7.92 14.23
CA ASP A 539 -17.22 -6.55 13.78
C ASP A 539 -16.02 -5.91 14.50
N ALA A 540 -15.90 -6.15 15.81
CA ALA A 540 -14.68 -5.85 16.57
C ALA A 540 -13.44 -6.56 15.97
N ARG A 541 -13.60 -7.80 15.51
CA ARG A 541 -12.55 -8.54 14.79
C ARG A 541 -12.10 -7.87 13.49
N ARG A 542 -12.86 -6.97 12.86
CA ARG A 542 -12.44 -6.30 11.61
C ARG A 542 -11.37 -5.23 11.83
N HIS A 543 -11.34 -4.62 13.01
CA HIS A 543 -10.47 -3.46 13.30
C HIS A 543 -9.14 -3.82 13.98
N GLN A 544 -8.96 -5.07 14.43
CA GLN A 544 -7.74 -5.55 15.08
C GLN A 544 -7.28 -6.88 14.50
N GLN A 545 -6.73 -6.82 13.28
CA GLN A 545 -6.17 -7.98 12.58
C GLN A 545 -4.68 -7.77 12.27
N VAL A 546 -3.87 -8.78 12.56
CA VAL A 546 -2.48 -8.88 12.10
C VAL A 546 -2.43 -9.95 11.02
N ASN A 547 -1.89 -9.62 9.84
CA ASN A 547 -1.76 -10.57 8.74
C ASN A 547 -0.30 -10.99 8.57
N PHE A 548 -0.06 -12.29 8.60
CA PHE A 548 1.22 -12.94 8.33
C PHE A 548 1.15 -13.63 6.98
N ASN A 549 2.17 -13.43 6.14
CA ASN A 549 2.28 -13.94 4.79
C ASN A 549 3.57 -14.76 4.70
N ALA A 550 3.54 -15.83 3.91
CA ALA A 550 4.72 -16.65 3.65
C ALA A 550 4.69 -17.25 2.24
N ASN A 551 5.88 -17.54 1.70
CA ASN A 551 6.05 -18.04 0.34
C ASN A 551 6.54 -19.49 0.30
N LEU A 552 6.04 -20.26 -0.67
CA LEU A 552 6.59 -21.56 -1.03
C LEU A 552 7.82 -21.41 -1.94
N SER A 553 8.99 -21.80 -1.42
CA SER A 553 10.23 -21.92 -2.19
C SER A 553 10.18 -23.13 -3.14
N ILE A 554 9.54 -22.96 -4.30
CA ILE A 554 9.46 -23.96 -5.38
C ILE A 554 10.51 -23.69 -6.47
N ALA A 555 11.19 -24.71 -6.96
CA ALA A 555 12.30 -24.56 -7.93
C ALA A 555 11.91 -23.87 -9.26
N GLU A 556 10.63 -23.92 -9.63
CA GLU A 556 10.04 -23.24 -10.80
C GLU A 556 9.83 -21.73 -10.59
N ALA A 557 9.91 -21.23 -9.35
CA ALA A 557 9.76 -19.80 -9.01
C ALA A 557 10.99 -19.21 -8.30
N VAL A 558 11.87 -20.05 -7.73
CA VAL A 558 13.17 -19.62 -7.24
C VAL A 558 14.04 -19.23 -8.43
N SER A 559 14.33 -17.93 -8.53
CA SER A 559 15.20 -17.36 -9.57
C SER A 559 16.59 -17.98 -9.53
N TYR A 560 17.14 -18.27 -10.70
CA TYR A 560 18.51 -18.71 -10.90
C TYR A 560 19.11 -17.97 -12.08
N LEU A 561 20.21 -17.26 -11.85
CA LEU A 561 21.00 -16.61 -12.89
C LEU A 561 22.30 -17.43 -13.05
N PRO A 562 22.48 -18.21 -14.13
CA PRO A 562 23.73 -18.91 -14.37
C PRO A 562 24.87 -17.89 -14.51
N PRO A 563 26.04 -18.10 -13.86
CA PRO A 563 27.21 -17.25 -14.09
C PRO A 563 27.66 -17.40 -15.55
N GLU A 564 28.29 -16.36 -16.12
CA GLU A 564 28.64 -16.37 -17.56
C GLU A 564 29.58 -17.49 -18.00
N THR A 565 30.28 -18.12 -17.04
CA THR A 565 31.14 -19.30 -17.24
C THR A 565 30.36 -20.62 -17.37
N CYS A 566 29.05 -20.64 -17.12
CA CYS A 566 28.22 -21.83 -17.16
C CYS A 566 27.72 -22.12 -18.59
N ILE A 567 28.66 -22.43 -19.50
CA ILE A 567 28.43 -22.61 -20.95
C ILE A 567 27.27 -23.57 -21.26
N ASN A 568 27.11 -24.61 -20.44
CA ASN A 568 26.16 -25.70 -20.68
C ASN A 568 24.73 -25.41 -20.19
N ILE A 569 24.50 -24.34 -19.42
CA ILE A 569 23.16 -23.90 -19.00
C ILE A 569 22.86 -22.60 -19.74
N GLY A 570 22.10 -22.70 -20.83
CA GLY A 570 21.88 -21.58 -21.75
C GLY A 570 21.34 -20.32 -21.06
N LYS A 571 21.78 -19.14 -21.51
CA LYS A 571 21.48 -17.82 -20.90
C LYS A 571 19.98 -17.44 -20.85
N SER A 572 19.08 -18.27 -21.39
CA SER A 572 17.62 -18.16 -21.26
C SER A 572 17.05 -18.80 -19.98
N VAL A 573 17.84 -19.60 -19.26
CA VAL A 573 17.43 -20.19 -17.98
C VAL A 573 17.44 -19.12 -16.89
N ASN A 574 16.30 -18.98 -16.22
CA ASN A 574 16.06 -17.99 -15.17
C ASN A 574 15.55 -18.60 -13.84
N THR A 575 15.44 -19.93 -13.74
CA THR A 575 14.89 -20.65 -12.56
C THR A 575 15.71 -21.90 -12.23
N VAL A 576 15.68 -22.32 -10.96
CA VAL A 576 16.42 -23.52 -10.50
C VAL A 576 15.91 -24.78 -11.20
N ALA A 577 14.61 -24.89 -11.48
CA ALA A 577 14.06 -25.99 -12.26
C ALA A 577 14.65 -26.03 -13.68
N GLY A 578 14.57 -24.92 -14.43
CA GLY A 578 15.11 -24.85 -15.79
C GLY A 578 16.62 -25.11 -15.88
N ALA A 579 17.38 -24.84 -14.81
CA ALA A 579 18.80 -25.17 -14.72
C ALA A 579 19.05 -26.67 -14.58
N LEU A 580 18.24 -27.37 -13.78
CA LEU A 580 18.31 -28.82 -13.62
C LEU A 580 17.82 -29.55 -14.89
N ASP A 581 16.75 -29.06 -15.52
CA ASP A 581 16.23 -29.60 -16.77
C ASP A 581 17.25 -29.45 -17.91
N ALA A 582 17.92 -28.29 -18.01
CA ALA A 582 18.99 -28.06 -18.97
C ALA A 582 20.20 -28.99 -18.73
N LEU A 583 20.63 -29.17 -17.48
CA LEU A 583 21.72 -30.09 -17.13
C LEU A 583 21.40 -31.55 -17.48
N CYS A 584 20.13 -31.96 -17.38
CA CYS A 584 19.69 -33.32 -17.70
C CYS A 584 19.56 -33.59 -19.22
N ALA A 585 19.71 -32.56 -20.06
CA ALA A 585 19.63 -32.66 -21.52
C ALA A 585 21.01 -32.66 -22.22
N ILE A 586 22.11 -32.74 -21.47
CA ILE A 586 23.48 -32.71 -22.01
C ILE A 586 23.91 -34.10 -22.51
N GLU A 587 24.15 -34.20 -23.83
CA GLU A 587 24.80 -35.37 -24.45
C GLU A 587 26.35 -35.22 -24.48
N ALA A 588 27.07 -36.23 -24.97
CA ALA A 588 28.54 -36.31 -24.86
C ALA A 588 29.32 -35.30 -25.71
N ASP A 589 28.65 -34.63 -26.64
CA ASP A 589 29.11 -33.46 -27.40
C ASP A 589 28.97 -32.16 -26.59
N GLY A 590 27.95 -32.05 -25.74
CA GLY A 590 27.78 -30.94 -24.79
C GLY A 590 28.75 -30.99 -23.60
N VAL A 591 29.47 -32.10 -23.38
CA VAL A 591 30.48 -32.20 -22.32
C VAL A 591 31.84 -31.75 -22.83
N THR A 592 32.26 -30.56 -22.40
CA THR A 592 33.56 -29.98 -22.74
C THR A 592 34.70 -30.85 -22.22
N TYR A 593 35.61 -31.24 -23.11
CA TYR A 593 36.86 -31.91 -22.77
C TYR A 593 38.01 -30.91 -22.91
N THR A 594 38.82 -30.80 -21.87
CA THR A 594 40.10 -30.07 -21.92
C THR A 594 41.22 -31.09 -21.78
N PRO A 595 41.91 -31.45 -22.88
CA PRO A 595 43.09 -32.30 -22.81
C PRO A 595 44.13 -31.66 -21.86
N PRO A 596 44.81 -32.42 -20.98
CA PRO A 596 45.96 -31.87 -20.27
C PRO A 596 47.04 -31.46 -21.28
N GLY A 597 47.81 -30.42 -20.98
CA GLY A 597 48.63 -29.69 -21.97
C GLY A 597 49.77 -30.50 -22.62
N ASP A 598 50.06 -31.68 -22.12
CA ASP A 598 50.98 -32.69 -22.66
C ASP A 598 50.29 -33.69 -23.63
N CYS A 599 48.96 -33.80 -23.61
CA CYS A 599 48.17 -34.73 -24.41
C CYS A 599 47.96 -34.25 -25.86
N THR A 600 49.07 -34.10 -26.59
CA THR A 600 49.09 -33.69 -28.02
C THR A 600 48.20 -34.54 -28.93
N ARG A 601 47.98 -35.82 -28.59
CA ARG A 601 47.15 -36.77 -29.35
C ARG A 601 45.66 -36.43 -29.37
N LEU A 602 45.16 -35.68 -28.39
CA LEU A 602 43.75 -35.28 -28.27
C LEU A 602 43.57 -33.76 -28.25
N LYS A 603 44.63 -32.98 -28.54
CA LYS A 603 44.66 -31.51 -28.40
C LYS A 603 43.53 -30.76 -29.12
N ASP A 604 43.03 -31.33 -30.22
CA ASP A 604 42.00 -30.73 -31.09
C ASP A 604 40.58 -31.23 -30.72
N ALA A 605 40.45 -32.14 -29.75
CA ALA A 605 39.17 -32.58 -29.20
C ALA A 605 38.71 -31.61 -28.10
N SER A 606 37.63 -30.89 -28.37
CA SER A 606 36.98 -29.95 -27.46
C SER A 606 35.85 -30.58 -26.64
N THR A 607 35.44 -31.79 -27.03
CA THR A 607 34.33 -32.57 -26.44
C THR A 607 34.78 -33.99 -26.13
N VAL A 608 34.06 -34.67 -25.23
CA VAL A 608 34.34 -36.08 -24.89
C VAL A 608 34.10 -37.01 -26.07
N ALA A 609 33.17 -36.66 -26.98
CA ALA A 609 32.93 -37.41 -28.21
C ALA A 609 34.14 -37.38 -29.17
N GLU A 610 34.68 -36.20 -29.48
CA GLU A 610 35.84 -36.03 -30.38
C GLU A 610 37.09 -36.77 -29.88
N ALA A 611 37.24 -36.88 -28.56
CA ALA A 611 38.37 -37.56 -27.94
C ALA A 611 38.41 -39.09 -28.17
N LEU A 612 37.25 -39.71 -28.42
CA LEU A 612 37.15 -41.17 -28.62
C LEU A 612 37.47 -41.59 -30.06
N ASP A 613 36.99 -40.84 -31.05
CA ASP A 613 37.25 -41.14 -32.48
C ASP A 613 38.73 -40.99 -32.85
N ALA A 614 39.44 -40.03 -32.24
CA ALA A 614 40.84 -39.74 -32.52
C ALA A 614 41.83 -40.89 -32.20
N LEU A 615 41.43 -41.88 -31.40
CA LEU A 615 42.35 -42.89 -30.85
C LEU A 615 42.66 -44.07 -31.80
N CYS A 616 41.85 -44.31 -32.84
CA CYS A 616 41.77 -45.60 -33.55
C CYS A 616 42.18 -45.59 -35.04
N THR A 617 43.44 -45.25 -35.39
CA THR A 617 43.93 -45.16 -36.79
C THR A 617 45.30 -45.83 -37.04
N PRO A 618 45.54 -46.54 -38.17
CA PRO A 618 46.84 -47.14 -38.52
C PRO A 618 47.80 -46.24 -39.34
N ALA A 619 49.11 -46.55 -39.31
CA ALA A 619 50.22 -45.86 -39.98
C ALA A 619 51.36 -46.86 -40.38
N PHE A 620 52.42 -46.37 -41.06
CA PHE A 620 53.65 -47.12 -41.45
C PHE A 620 54.93 -46.32 -41.12
N HIS A 621 56.13 -46.91 -41.18
CA HIS A 621 57.30 -46.43 -40.41
C HIS A 621 58.65 -46.51 -41.16
N VAL A 622 59.66 -45.82 -40.62
CA VAL A 622 61.07 -45.85 -41.08
C VAL A 622 61.85 -46.88 -40.23
N GLU A 623 62.58 -47.80 -40.86
CA GLU A 623 63.35 -48.88 -40.21
C GLU A 623 64.86 -48.58 -40.05
N GLY A 624 65.48 -47.78 -40.93
CA GLY A 624 66.94 -47.57 -40.91
C GLY A 624 67.45 -46.57 -41.94
N ILE A 625 68.64 -46.01 -41.71
CA ILE A 625 69.29 -45.00 -42.59
C ILE A 625 70.80 -45.27 -42.69
N PHE A 626 71.38 -45.17 -43.88
CA PHE A 626 72.76 -45.56 -44.19
C PHE A 626 73.46 -44.54 -45.10
N TRP A 627 74.78 -44.38 -44.96
CA TRP A 627 75.62 -43.51 -45.79
C TRP A 627 76.07 -44.22 -47.08
N LEU A 628 75.84 -43.63 -48.25
CA LEU A 628 76.10 -44.26 -49.56
C LEU A 628 77.57 -44.48 -49.92
N LEU A 629 78.51 -43.82 -49.23
CA LEU A 629 79.94 -43.99 -49.50
C LEU A 629 80.48 -45.35 -49.00
N ASP A 630 79.88 -45.91 -47.94
CA ASP A 630 80.44 -47.06 -47.22
C ASP A 630 79.41 -47.96 -46.52
N ASP A 631 78.11 -47.83 -46.86
CA ASP A 631 76.97 -48.62 -46.35
C ASP A 631 76.81 -48.66 -44.82
N ASN A 632 77.56 -47.84 -44.09
CA ASN A 632 77.47 -47.73 -42.63
C ASN A 632 76.21 -46.96 -42.21
N GLU A 633 75.59 -47.40 -41.11
CA GLU A 633 74.40 -46.77 -40.54
C GLU A 633 74.67 -45.30 -40.16
N ALA A 634 73.67 -44.44 -40.38
CA ALA A 634 73.74 -43.02 -40.10
C ALA A 634 73.30 -42.76 -38.64
N VAL A 635 74.25 -42.28 -37.83
CA VAL A 635 74.09 -42.11 -36.38
C VAL A 635 73.67 -40.68 -36.06
N HIS A 636 72.81 -40.49 -35.05
CA HIS A 636 72.30 -39.17 -34.65
C HIS A 636 73.44 -38.29 -34.09
N ASP A 637 73.39 -37.01 -34.42
CA ASP A 637 74.42 -35.99 -34.13
C ASP A 637 75.83 -36.27 -34.70
N GLN A 638 76.01 -37.33 -35.50
CA GLN A 638 77.30 -37.71 -36.05
C GLN A 638 77.94 -36.58 -36.88
N THR A 639 79.15 -36.14 -36.51
CA THR A 639 79.94 -35.28 -37.38
C THR A 639 80.47 -36.08 -38.57
N VAL A 640 80.10 -35.65 -39.78
CA VAL A 640 80.54 -36.21 -41.05
C VAL A 640 81.33 -35.18 -41.85
N PRO A 641 82.50 -35.55 -42.42
CA PRO A 641 83.20 -34.70 -43.37
C PRO A 641 82.32 -34.42 -44.60
N LEU A 642 82.32 -33.18 -45.09
CA LEU A 642 81.48 -32.73 -46.22
C LEU A 642 81.49 -33.70 -47.42
N LYS A 643 82.63 -34.33 -47.72
CA LYS A 643 82.75 -35.32 -48.78
C LYS A 643 81.77 -36.51 -48.63
N ARG A 644 81.62 -37.06 -47.41
CA ARG A 644 80.73 -38.22 -47.15
C ARG A 644 79.27 -37.84 -47.35
N PHE A 645 78.90 -36.63 -46.93
CA PHE A 645 77.56 -36.09 -47.13
C PHE A 645 77.22 -35.86 -48.61
N ILE A 646 78.20 -35.42 -49.43
CA ILE A 646 78.03 -35.27 -50.89
C ILE A 646 77.76 -36.61 -51.59
N ASP A 647 78.24 -37.74 -51.05
CA ASP A 647 77.97 -39.04 -51.64
C ASP A 647 76.50 -39.50 -51.44
N GLY A 648 75.87 -39.15 -50.31
CA GLY A 648 74.42 -39.24 -50.09
C GLY A 648 73.98 -40.28 -49.05
N LEU A 649 72.67 -40.49 -48.97
CA LEU A 649 71.95 -41.26 -47.95
C LEU A 649 70.98 -42.28 -48.57
N LEU A 650 70.80 -43.41 -47.89
CA LEU A 650 69.81 -44.44 -48.19
C LEU A 650 68.92 -44.67 -46.96
N ILE A 651 67.61 -44.53 -47.13
CA ILE A 651 66.59 -44.68 -46.09
C ILE A 651 65.76 -45.95 -46.39
N VAL A 652 65.34 -46.67 -45.35
CA VAL A 652 64.56 -47.92 -45.43
C VAL A 652 63.29 -47.80 -44.59
N CYS A 653 62.17 -48.28 -45.11
CA CYS A 653 60.84 -48.29 -44.46
C CYS A 653 60.28 -49.72 -44.32
N ASP A 654 59.26 -49.89 -43.47
CA ASP A 654 58.57 -51.18 -43.23
C ASP A 654 57.55 -51.55 -44.33
N ASP A 655 57.06 -50.55 -45.07
CA ASP A 655 56.17 -50.69 -46.23
C ASP A 655 56.65 -49.83 -47.42
N VAL A 656 56.08 -50.05 -48.61
CA VAL A 656 56.50 -49.39 -49.86
C VAL A 656 55.95 -47.95 -49.92
N PRO A 657 56.79 -46.90 -49.93
CA PRO A 657 56.32 -45.53 -50.09
C PRO A 657 55.90 -45.28 -51.53
N GLU A 658 54.73 -44.67 -51.73
CA GLU A 658 54.21 -44.26 -53.05
C GLU A 658 55.25 -43.39 -53.79
N PRO A 659 55.82 -43.81 -54.94
CA PRO A 659 56.91 -43.08 -55.58
C PRO A 659 56.55 -41.64 -55.97
N ALA A 660 55.28 -41.38 -56.32
CA ALA A 660 54.79 -40.02 -56.62
C ALA A 660 54.77 -39.08 -55.40
N THR A 661 54.92 -39.60 -54.17
CA THR A 661 55.03 -38.79 -52.94
C THR A 661 56.44 -38.33 -52.65
N ILE A 662 57.46 -39.07 -53.08
CA ILE A 662 58.88 -38.81 -52.78
C ILE A 662 59.44 -37.75 -53.73
N LYS A 663 59.74 -36.58 -53.18
CA LYS A 663 60.24 -35.38 -53.90
C LYS A 663 60.81 -34.38 -52.88
N GLN A 664 61.54 -33.37 -53.35
CA GLN A 664 62.16 -32.33 -52.51
C GLN A 664 61.19 -31.66 -51.49
N ALA A 665 59.89 -31.66 -51.76
CA ALA A 665 58.88 -31.10 -50.86
C ALA A 665 58.43 -32.05 -49.71
N SER A 666 58.87 -33.31 -49.71
CA SER A 666 58.55 -34.36 -48.73
C SER A 666 59.80 -34.99 -48.10
N VAL A 667 60.88 -35.19 -48.87
CA VAL A 667 62.18 -35.66 -48.39
C VAL A 667 63.26 -34.65 -48.78
N PHE A 668 64.00 -34.14 -47.80
CA PHE A 668 65.06 -33.14 -48.00
C PHE A 668 65.99 -33.06 -46.78
N VAL A 669 67.17 -32.48 -46.95
CA VAL A 669 68.07 -32.10 -45.85
C VAL A 669 68.06 -30.58 -45.69
N THR A 670 68.08 -30.08 -44.45
CA THR A 670 68.51 -28.71 -44.15
C THR A 670 69.95 -28.69 -43.65
N LEU A 671 70.64 -27.59 -43.93
CA LEU A 671 71.88 -27.21 -43.25
C LEU A 671 71.61 -25.94 -42.46
N GLU A 672 71.78 -25.99 -41.15
CA GLU A 672 71.59 -24.84 -40.27
C GLU A 672 72.88 -24.02 -40.22
N LEU A 673 72.84 -22.80 -40.74
CA LEU A 673 73.98 -21.86 -40.69
C LEU A 673 73.61 -20.66 -39.82
N PRO A 674 74.58 -19.94 -39.22
CA PRO A 674 74.31 -18.69 -38.55
C PRO A 674 73.66 -17.69 -39.51
N SER A 675 72.67 -16.93 -39.03
CA SER A 675 72.13 -15.81 -39.79
C SER A 675 73.17 -14.70 -39.95
N ASP A 676 73.28 -14.16 -41.16
CA ASP A 676 74.08 -12.98 -41.48
C ASP A 676 73.39 -11.65 -41.06
N THR A 677 72.16 -11.73 -40.54
CA THR A 677 71.30 -10.57 -40.25
C THR A 677 70.63 -10.59 -38.87
N LEU A 678 70.57 -11.73 -38.18
CA LEU A 678 69.98 -11.89 -36.84
C LEU A 678 70.90 -12.70 -35.93
N SER A 679 71.59 -12.03 -34.99
CA SER A 679 72.44 -12.74 -34.04
C SER A 679 71.65 -13.75 -33.19
N GLY A 680 72.31 -14.82 -32.76
CA GLY A 680 71.70 -15.94 -32.05
C GLY A 680 70.71 -16.80 -32.87
N VAL A 681 70.32 -16.38 -34.08
CA VAL A 681 69.41 -17.12 -34.96
C VAL A 681 70.20 -17.94 -35.98
N MET A 682 69.96 -19.25 -35.99
CA MET A 682 70.35 -20.12 -37.09
C MET A 682 69.28 -20.09 -38.19
N MET A 683 69.69 -19.99 -39.45
CA MET A 683 68.82 -20.12 -40.62
C MET A 683 68.94 -21.52 -41.24
N SER A 684 67.79 -22.17 -41.46
CA SER A 684 67.70 -23.50 -42.07
C SER A 684 67.75 -23.42 -43.60
N TYR A 685 68.91 -23.71 -44.21
CA TYR A 685 69.05 -23.74 -45.66
C TYR A 685 68.64 -25.12 -46.21
N ILE A 686 67.48 -25.21 -46.87
CA ILE A 686 67.05 -26.44 -47.55
C ILE A 686 68.02 -26.74 -48.70
N LEU A 687 68.70 -27.88 -48.61
CA LEU A 687 69.58 -28.40 -49.65
C LEU A 687 68.75 -29.18 -50.67
N GLU A 688 68.78 -28.71 -51.92
CA GLU A 688 68.20 -29.41 -53.07
C GLU A 688 68.90 -30.76 -53.27
N GLY A 689 68.14 -31.83 -53.48
CA GLY A 689 68.67 -33.17 -53.68
C GLY A 689 67.93 -33.98 -54.73
N ASP A 690 68.69 -34.83 -55.40
CA ASP A 690 68.19 -35.85 -56.32
C ASP A 690 67.66 -37.05 -55.50
N LEU A 691 66.52 -37.61 -55.93
CA LEU A 691 65.74 -38.59 -55.18
C LEU A 691 65.36 -39.79 -56.08
N GLU A 692 65.46 -41.00 -55.53
CA GLU A 692 65.05 -42.25 -56.18
C GLU A 692 64.34 -43.17 -55.17
N VAL A 693 63.42 -44.03 -55.64
CA VAL A 693 62.66 -44.97 -54.82
C VAL A 693 62.79 -46.38 -55.39
N SER A 694 63.07 -47.37 -54.55
CA SER A 694 63.27 -48.76 -54.96
C SER A 694 62.79 -49.73 -53.88
N GLY A 695 61.58 -50.27 -54.07
CA GLY A 695 60.87 -51.03 -53.03
C GLY A 695 60.63 -50.15 -51.80
N THR A 696 60.89 -50.67 -50.60
CA THR A 696 60.76 -49.91 -49.34
C THR A 696 61.91 -48.92 -49.08
N LYS A 697 62.76 -48.63 -50.09
CA LYS A 697 63.95 -47.77 -49.93
C LYS A 697 63.83 -46.44 -50.67
N ILE A 698 64.34 -45.38 -50.05
CA ILE A 698 64.45 -44.03 -50.60
C ILE A 698 65.93 -43.63 -50.63
N LEU A 699 66.41 -43.20 -51.80
CA LEU A 699 67.75 -42.65 -52.03
C LEU A 699 67.69 -41.13 -52.01
N TRP A 700 68.61 -40.44 -51.32
CA TRP A 700 68.77 -38.99 -51.38
C TRP A 700 70.25 -38.60 -51.57
N LYS A 701 70.54 -37.71 -52.51
CA LYS A 701 71.89 -37.15 -52.73
C LYS A 701 71.79 -35.63 -52.97
N PRO A 702 72.73 -34.79 -52.51
CA PRO A 702 72.73 -33.37 -52.87
C PRO A 702 72.74 -33.17 -54.40
N SER A 703 71.94 -32.22 -54.90
CA SER A 703 71.91 -31.90 -56.33
C SER A 703 73.23 -31.26 -56.75
N ALA A 704 73.55 -31.30 -58.04
CA ALA A 704 74.74 -30.62 -58.59
C ALA A 704 74.78 -29.09 -58.30
N ARG A 705 73.66 -28.48 -57.90
CA ARG A 705 73.58 -27.09 -57.44
C ARG A 705 73.89 -26.97 -55.94
N ALA A 706 73.34 -27.86 -55.11
CA ALA A 706 73.63 -27.91 -53.68
C ALA A 706 75.10 -28.28 -53.42
N GLU A 707 75.65 -29.27 -54.13
CA GLU A 707 77.06 -29.64 -54.07
C GLU A 707 77.99 -28.45 -54.37
N ARG A 708 77.67 -27.65 -55.40
CA ARG A 708 78.45 -26.42 -55.70
C ARG A 708 78.36 -25.39 -54.58
N PHE A 709 77.16 -25.12 -54.06
CA PHE A 709 76.99 -24.17 -52.95
C PHE A 709 77.85 -24.58 -51.74
N LEU A 710 77.76 -25.85 -51.34
CA LEU A 710 78.49 -26.43 -50.22
C LEU A 710 80.02 -26.44 -50.40
N THR A 711 80.52 -26.52 -51.64
CA THR A 711 81.96 -26.63 -51.93
C THR A 711 82.62 -25.33 -52.40
N GLN A 712 81.86 -24.31 -52.82
CA GLN A 712 82.42 -23.10 -53.45
C GLN A 712 81.90 -21.77 -52.86
N ASP A 713 80.64 -21.70 -52.41
CA ASP A 713 80.02 -20.45 -51.96
C ASP A 713 79.82 -20.38 -50.43
N ILE A 714 79.74 -21.53 -49.73
CA ILE A 714 79.45 -21.64 -48.30
C ILE A 714 80.32 -20.72 -47.43
N GLY A 715 81.63 -20.65 -47.73
CA GLY A 715 82.64 -19.86 -47.02
C GLY A 715 82.53 -18.33 -47.15
N ARG A 716 81.37 -17.82 -47.60
CA ARG A 716 80.99 -16.41 -47.44
C ARG A 716 79.94 -16.20 -46.34
N VAL A 717 79.13 -17.21 -46.05
CA VAL A 717 78.08 -17.17 -45.02
C VAL A 717 78.67 -17.49 -43.66
N VAL A 718 79.51 -18.52 -43.59
CA VAL A 718 80.07 -19.05 -42.34
C VAL A 718 81.38 -18.40 -41.92
N GLY A 719 81.75 -17.24 -42.50
CA GLY A 719 83.05 -16.61 -42.25
C GLY A 719 84.20 -17.51 -42.72
N THR A 720 85.09 -17.94 -41.83
CA THR A 720 86.10 -18.97 -42.16
C THR A 720 85.52 -20.40 -42.20
N GLY A 721 84.27 -20.64 -41.76
CA GLY A 721 83.70 -21.98 -41.59
C GLY A 721 82.91 -22.21 -40.27
N GLY A 722 82.83 -23.45 -39.81
CA GLY A 722 82.30 -23.97 -38.55
C GLY A 722 81.83 -25.42 -38.69
N VAL A 723 81.71 -26.19 -37.59
CA VAL A 723 80.90 -27.41 -37.62
C VAL A 723 79.44 -26.98 -37.51
N PHE A 724 78.62 -27.35 -38.50
CA PHE A 724 77.24 -26.90 -38.59
C PHE A 724 76.26 -28.08 -38.61
N PRO A 725 75.20 -28.03 -37.79
CA PRO A 725 74.22 -29.10 -37.76
C PRO A 725 73.37 -29.08 -39.04
N ALA A 726 73.04 -30.28 -39.50
CA ALA A 726 72.18 -30.54 -40.64
C ALA A 726 71.11 -31.55 -40.22
N ARG A 727 69.92 -31.49 -40.84
CA ARG A 727 68.79 -32.35 -40.48
C ARG A 727 68.15 -32.95 -41.71
N LEU A 728 68.08 -34.29 -41.74
CA LEU A 728 67.25 -35.00 -42.71
C LEU A 728 65.79 -34.98 -42.25
N PHE A 729 64.88 -34.63 -43.17
CA PHE A 729 63.43 -34.67 -42.96
C PHE A 729 62.77 -35.67 -43.91
N LEU A 730 61.85 -36.48 -43.39
CA LEU A 730 60.81 -37.16 -44.18
C LEU A 730 59.42 -36.78 -43.64
N LYS A 731 58.67 -35.98 -44.39
CA LYS A 731 57.36 -35.44 -43.97
C LYS A 731 56.25 -36.46 -44.22
N GLY A 732 55.91 -37.28 -43.22
CA GLY A 732 54.90 -38.33 -43.33
C GLY A 732 53.51 -37.85 -43.71
N SER A 733 53.15 -36.60 -43.37
CA SER A 733 51.93 -35.94 -43.85
C SER A 733 51.84 -35.84 -45.38
N LYS A 734 52.95 -36.05 -46.10
CA LYS A 734 53.02 -36.12 -47.57
C LYS A 734 53.38 -37.50 -48.12
N ILE A 735 53.89 -38.41 -47.30
CA ILE A 735 54.37 -39.75 -47.70
C ILE A 735 53.38 -40.80 -47.20
N HIS A 736 52.84 -41.58 -48.11
CA HIS A 736 51.89 -42.65 -47.82
C HIS A 736 52.30 -43.95 -48.52
N VAL A 737 51.74 -45.07 -48.07
CA VAL A 737 51.96 -46.38 -48.69
C VAL A 737 51.46 -46.38 -50.14
N GLU A 738 52.18 -47.07 -51.03
CA GLU A 738 51.80 -47.29 -52.42
C GLU A 738 50.37 -47.83 -52.53
N GLY A 739 49.54 -47.19 -53.34
CA GLY A 739 48.15 -47.60 -53.54
C GLY A 739 47.19 -47.38 -52.35
N ASN A 740 47.64 -46.94 -51.17
CA ASN A 740 46.76 -46.61 -50.04
C ASN A 740 47.04 -45.23 -49.42
N PRO A 741 46.49 -44.13 -49.99
CA PRO A 741 46.68 -42.77 -49.51
C PRO A 741 46.01 -42.46 -48.16
N LYS A 742 45.45 -43.47 -47.45
CA LYS A 742 44.97 -43.29 -46.07
C LYS A 742 46.00 -43.72 -45.03
N ILE A 743 47.00 -44.53 -45.37
CA ILE A 743 48.09 -44.93 -44.47
C ILE A 743 49.29 -44.03 -44.74
N HIS A 744 49.44 -43.01 -43.90
CA HIS A 744 50.59 -42.10 -43.94
C HIS A 744 51.70 -42.61 -43.05
N MET A 745 52.93 -42.17 -43.32
CA MET A 745 54.08 -42.48 -42.48
C MET A 745 53.93 -41.81 -41.10
N ASP A 746 54.20 -42.55 -40.03
CA ASP A 746 54.45 -42.04 -38.68
C ASP A 746 55.98 -42.07 -38.45
N GLY A 747 56.62 -40.97 -38.85
CA GLY A 747 58.06 -40.79 -38.77
C GLY A 747 58.61 -40.46 -37.39
N ASN A 748 57.77 -40.26 -36.37
CA ASN A 748 58.21 -39.72 -35.09
C ASN A 748 59.24 -40.63 -34.39
N VAL A 749 60.45 -40.13 -34.17
CA VAL A 749 61.55 -40.84 -33.49
C VAL A 749 61.97 -40.13 -32.20
N VAL A 750 62.61 -40.90 -31.31
CA VAL A 750 63.27 -40.42 -30.09
C VAL A 750 64.62 -41.14 -29.93
N ASN A 751 65.55 -40.56 -29.18
CA ASN A 751 66.85 -41.20 -28.93
C ASN A 751 66.69 -42.46 -28.06
N SER A 752 67.52 -43.46 -28.32
CA SER A 752 67.62 -44.67 -27.50
C SER A 752 68.10 -44.32 -26.09
N PRO A 753 67.42 -44.79 -25.02
CA PRO A 753 67.84 -44.50 -23.65
C PRO A 753 69.13 -45.21 -23.25
N ASP A 754 69.50 -46.30 -23.94
CA ASP A 754 70.69 -47.10 -23.67
C ASP A 754 71.93 -46.63 -24.47
N GLU A 755 71.72 -45.97 -25.63
CA GLU A 755 72.79 -45.50 -26.53
C GLU A 755 72.47 -44.07 -27.05
N PRO A 756 73.02 -43.00 -26.44
CA PRO A 756 72.55 -41.62 -26.62
C PRO A 756 72.52 -41.04 -28.04
N HIS A 757 73.25 -41.65 -28.98
CA HIS A 757 73.39 -41.23 -30.37
C HIS A 757 72.61 -42.12 -31.36
N ASN A 758 71.94 -43.18 -30.90
CA ASN A 758 71.11 -44.02 -31.76
C ASN A 758 69.63 -43.62 -31.64
N LEU A 759 68.90 -43.65 -32.76
CA LEU A 759 67.45 -43.44 -32.77
C LEU A 759 66.72 -44.75 -32.44
N MET A 760 65.58 -44.67 -31.75
CA MET A 760 64.68 -45.81 -31.63
C MET A 760 63.97 -46.03 -32.97
N LEU A 761 64.27 -47.16 -33.61
CA LEU A 761 63.68 -47.60 -34.87
C LEU A 761 63.03 -49.01 -34.70
N PRO A 762 61.94 -49.33 -35.42
CA PRO A 762 61.24 -48.49 -36.39
C PRO A 762 60.57 -47.27 -35.74
N SER A 763 60.37 -46.21 -36.53
CA SER A 763 59.77 -44.96 -36.06
C SER A 763 58.32 -45.12 -35.62
N GLY A 764 57.79 -44.16 -34.86
CA GLY A 764 56.36 -43.97 -34.63
C GLY A 764 55.97 -43.73 -33.17
N ASN A 765 54.84 -43.05 -32.97
CA ASN A 765 54.20 -42.88 -31.66
C ASN A 765 52.65 -42.92 -31.72
N GLY A 766 52.08 -43.29 -32.86
CA GLY A 766 50.65 -43.25 -33.17
C GLY A 766 50.17 -41.94 -33.79
N VAL A 767 51.07 -41.01 -34.15
CA VAL A 767 50.71 -39.74 -34.81
C VAL A 767 50.85 -39.88 -36.32
N LYS A 768 49.74 -40.28 -36.96
CA LYS A 768 49.63 -40.41 -38.41
C LYS A 768 50.11 -39.12 -39.12
N GLY A 769 51.11 -39.27 -40.00
CA GLY A 769 51.64 -38.15 -40.78
C GLY A 769 52.67 -37.28 -40.05
N SER A 770 53.18 -37.74 -38.90
CA SER A 770 54.32 -37.12 -38.23
C SER A 770 55.57 -37.08 -39.15
N THR A 771 56.52 -36.22 -38.82
CA THR A 771 57.74 -36.04 -39.62
C THR A 771 58.88 -36.82 -38.96
N PHE A 772 59.61 -37.60 -39.77
CA PHE A 772 60.89 -38.18 -39.35
C PHE A 772 61.96 -37.11 -39.43
N GLU A 773 62.75 -36.96 -38.36
CA GLU A 773 63.83 -35.99 -38.27
C GLU A 773 65.07 -36.63 -37.66
N MET A 774 66.21 -36.52 -38.35
CA MET A 774 67.52 -36.98 -37.85
C MET A 774 68.55 -35.89 -38.03
N TRP A 775 69.22 -35.53 -36.92
CA TRP A 775 70.34 -34.60 -36.91
C TRP A 775 71.67 -35.30 -37.18
N PHE A 776 72.58 -34.59 -37.83
CA PHE A 776 74.00 -34.92 -37.97
C PHE A 776 74.77 -33.60 -38.18
N ASN A 777 76.10 -33.60 -38.16
CA ASN A 777 76.91 -32.37 -38.23
C ASN A 777 77.84 -32.39 -39.47
N ILE A 778 78.00 -31.27 -40.17
CA ILE A 778 78.88 -31.11 -41.35
C ILE A 778 80.02 -30.10 -41.02
N GLU A 779 81.28 -30.40 -41.35
CA GLU A 779 82.47 -29.75 -40.77
C GLU A 779 83.22 -28.66 -41.60
N PHE A 780 83.60 -27.53 -40.94
CA PHE A 780 84.44 -26.34 -41.31
C PHE A 780 84.93 -25.53 -40.00
N GLU A 781 85.51 -24.28 -40.01
CA GLU A 781 86.00 -23.46 -38.81
C GLU A 781 85.47 -21.96 -38.53
N ALA A 782 84.91 -21.55 -37.35
CA ALA A 782 83.90 -20.42 -37.13
C ALA A 782 84.21 -19.00 -36.50
N ILE A 783 83.17 -18.10 -36.36
CA ILE A 783 83.14 -16.61 -35.99
C ILE A 783 81.87 -16.18 -35.10
N GLU A 784 81.65 -14.89 -34.68
CA GLU A 784 80.85 -14.37 -33.49
C GLU A 784 79.96 -13.04 -33.62
N ILE A 785 79.08 -12.66 -32.62
CA ILE A 785 78.61 -11.28 -32.07
C ILE A 785 77.04 -10.91 -31.91
N PRO A 786 76.49 -10.26 -30.80
CA PRO A 786 75.01 -10.00 -30.43
C PRO A 786 74.56 -8.54 -29.92
N ASP A 787 73.40 -8.09 -29.32
CA ASP A 787 71.87 -8.28 -29.32
C ASP A 787 71.02 -7.25 -28.40
N GLY A 788 69.64 -7.15 -28.44
CA GLY A 788 68.71 -6.53 -27.37
C GLY A 788 67.29 -5.86 -27.71
N ILE A 789 66.19 -5.96 -26.86
CA ILE A 789 64.72 -5.50 -27.07
C ILE A 789 63.86 -5.18 -25.73
N ASP A 790 62.63 -4.51 -25.75
CA ASP A 790 61.71 -4.09 -24.60
C ASP A 790 60.11 -3.92 -24.87
N VAL A 791 59.14 -3.88 -23.87
CA VAL A 791 57.59 -3.90 -24.00
C VAL A 791 56.67 -3.40 -22.77
N VAL A 792 55.42 -2.80 -22.90
CA VAL A 792 54.46 -2.31 -21.78
C VAL A 792 52.87 -2.14 -22.07
N GLY A 793 51.88 -2.29 -21.11
CA GLY A 793 50.53 -1.54 -20.98
C GLY A 793 49.10 -2.19 -20.62
N VAL A 794 48.15 -1.59 -19.80
CA VAL A 794 46.69 -2.04 -19.41
C VAL A 794 45.66 -0.92 -18.90
N LEU A 795 44.29 -1.09 -18.85
CA LEU A 795 43.20 -0.16 -18.31
C LEU A 795 41.83 -0.76 -17.75
N HIS A 796 40.78 0.06 -17.40
CA HIS A 796 39.58 -0.18 -16.50
C HIS A 796 38.16 -0.42 -17.15
N PRO A 797 37.17 -1.11 -16.49
CA PRO A 797 35.80 -1.37 -17.00
C PRO A 797 34.78 -0.20 -16.99
N GLY A 798 33.70 -0.41 -17.77
CA GLY A 798 32.59 0.54 -18.02
C GLY A 798 31.92 0.31 -19.40
N SER A 799 32.62 -0.39 -20.30
CA SER A 799 32.21 -0.79 -21.66
C SER A 799 32.04 0.37 -22.66
N PHE A 800 32.89 0.53 -23.68
CA PHE A 800 34.17 -0.14 -23.96
C PHE A 800 34.97 0.75 -24.92
N MET A 801 36.20 1.16 -24.57
CA MET A 801 37.15 1.73 -25.55
C MET A 801 38.54 1.15 -25.33
N GLY A 802 38.73 -0.06 -25.85
CA GLY A 802 40.06 -0.61 -26.10
C GLY A 802 40.69 0.12 -27.28
N PHE A 803 41.24 1.31 -27.05
CA PHE A 803 41.95 2.06 -28.08
C PHE A 803 43.14 1.25 -28.59
N LYS A 804 43.11 0.83 -29.87
CA LYS A 804 44.32 0.38 -30.54
C LYS A 804 45.10 1.61 -31.01
N ILE A 805 46.19 1.92 -30.32
CA ILE A 805 47.20 2.85 -30.83
C ILE A 805 47.78 2.23 -32.11
N THR A 806 47.54 2.86 -33.26
CA THR A 806 48.06 2.39 -34.56
C THR A 806 49.44 2.97 -34.86
N SER A 807 49.74 4.16 -34.33
CA SER A 807 51.10 4.73 -34.30
C SER A 807 51.30 5.71 -33.14
N LYS A 808 52.56 5.90 -32.74
CA LYS A 808 53.03 6.92 -31.80
C LYS A 808 54.30 7.54 -32.36
N GLU A 809 54.25 8.82 -32.73
CA GLU A 809 55.40 9.58 -33.23
C GLU A 809 55.51 10.90 -32.48
N ASN A 810 56.67 11.12 -31.82
CA ASN A 810 56.98 12.24 -30.94
C ASN A 810 55.82 12.66 -30.02
N THR A 811 55.03 13.66 -30.43
CA THR A 811 53.96 14.29 -29.64
C THR A 811 52.54 13.89 -30.07
N THR A 812 52.36 12.98 -31.03
CA THR A 812 51.02 12.58 -31.55
C THR A 812 50.75 11.08 -31.36
N ILE A 813 49.52 10.76 -30.94
CA ILE A 813 48.97 9.41 -30.87
C ILE A 813 47.76 9.33 -31.83
N THR A 814 47.70 8.29 -32.65
CA THR A 814 46.59 8.09 -33.61
C THR A 814 45.78 6.84 -33.25
N ILE A 815 44.46 6.92 -33.40
CA ILE A 815 43.47 5.91 -33.00
C ILE A 815 42.36 5.89 -34.07
N GLU A 816 41.91 4.71 -34.50
CA GLU A 816 40.88 4.56 -35.56
C GLU A 816 39.67 3.72 -35.12
N ASN A 817 38.50 4.26 -35.48
CA ASN A 817 37.19 3.65 -35.77
C ASN A 817 36.48 2.71 -34.75
N LEU A 818 35.14 2.79 -34.75
CA LEU A 818 34.20 1.98 -33.95
C LEU A 818 33.10 1.43 -34.89
N PRO A 819 32.77 0.12 -34.86
CA PRO A 819 31.62 -0.40 -35.58
C PRO A 819 30.31 0.20 -35.08
N ALA A 820 29.44 0.63 -36.00
CA ALA A 820 28.09 1.06 -35.66
C ALA A 820 27.19 -0.11 -35.22
N VAL A 821 26.11 0.20 -34.48
CA VAL A 821 25.11 -0.72 -33.92
C VAL A 821 25.68 -1.56 -32.76
N ASN A 822 25.23 -1.46 -31.50
CA ASN A 822 23.84 -1.28 -31.05
C ASN A 822 23.75 -0.56 -29.69
N SER A 823 23.31 0.71 -29.64
CA SER A 823 23.35 1.53 -28.43
C SER A 823 22.06 1.46 -27.60
N ARG A 824 22.00 0.57 -26.60
CA ARG A 824 21.08 0.73 -25.46
C ARG A 824 21.65 1.73 -24.45
N LEU A 825 21.55 3.01 -24.80
CA LEU A 825 21.59 4.11 -23.82
C LEU A 825 20.15 4.33 -23.32
N THR A 826 19.91 4.02 -22.06
CA THR A 826 18.60 4.23 -21.44
C THR A 826 18.39 5.72 -21.16
N ALA A 827 17.19 6.23 -21.42
CA ALA A 827 16.88 7.66 -21.21
C ALA A 827 17.01 8.09 -19.73
N PHE A 828 16.97 7.11 -18.81
CA PHE A 828 17.20 7.25 -17.38
C PHE A 828 18.59 7.83 -17.06
N ASP A 829 19.63 7.41 -17.78
CA ASP A 829 21.03 7.80 -17.52
C ASP A 829 21.27 9.29 -17.82
N ILE A 830 20.63 9.80 -18.88
CA ILE A 830 20.68 11.22 -19.27
C ILE A 830 19.84 12.08 -18.29
N ALA A 831 18.68 11.57 -17.86
CA ALA A 831 17.68 12.31 -17.08
C ALA A 831 18.03 12.51 -15.59
N TYR A 832 19.02 11.79 -15.05
CA TYR A 832 19.46 11.97 -13.66
C TYR A 832 20.64 12.96 -13.53
N GLY A 833 21.61 12.90 -14.45
CA GLY A 833 22.79 13.79 -14.42
C GLY A 833 22.51 15.22 -14.88
N HIS A 834 21.89 15.39 -16.05
CA HIS A 834 21.86 16.70 -16.75
C HIS A 834 20.52 17.46 -16.61
N ARG A 835 19.72 17.16 -15.57
CA ARG A 835 18.39 17.76 -15.36
C ARG A 835 18.42 19.29 -15.26
N GLN A 836 19.44 19.85 -14.63
CA GLN A 836 19.64 21.30 -14.52
C GLN A 836 19.97 21.92 -15.89
N ALA A 837 20.92 21.32 -16.62
CA ALA A 837 21.30 21.74 -17.97
C ALA A 837 20.12 21.76 -18.96
N ILE A 838 19.18 20.81 -18.86
CA ILE A 838 17.96 20.76 -19.68
C ILE A 838 17.01 21.92 -19.34
N GLN A 839 16.88 22.29 -18.06
CA GLN A 839 16.07 23.44 -17.63
C GLN A 839 16.69 24.77 -18.06
N ASP A 840 18.01 24.92 -17.89
CA ASP A 840 18.76 26.12 -18.26
C ASP A 840 18.78 26.35 -19.79
N ALA A 841 18.58 25.30 -20.59
CA ALA A 841 18.40 25.37 -22.04
C ALA A 841 16.99 25.84 -22.49
N GLY A 842 16.04 26.01 -21.56
CA GLY A 842 14.71 26.57 -21.83
C GLY A 842 13.72 25.64 -22.54
N ILE A 843 13.99 24.32 -22.59
CA ILE A 843 13.10 23.32 -23.20
C ILE A 843 11.96 23.00 -22.22
N SER A 844 10.70 23.12 -22.64
CA SER A 844 9.52 23.00 -21.77
C SER A 844 8.53 21.94 -22.26
N GLY A 845 7.86 21.26 -21.32
CA GLY A 845 6.84 20.25 -21.63
C GLY A 845 7.36 18.83 -21.91
N TYR A 846 8.52 18.44 -21.37
CA TYR A 846 9.02 17.06 -21.50
C TYR A 846 8.49 16.14 -20.38
N THR A 847 8.10 14.93 -20.75
CA THR A 847 7.99 13.76 -19.86
C THR A 847 8.71 12.62 -20.56
N VAL A 848 9.67 11.98 -19.89
CA VAL A 848 10.55 10.99 -20.52
C VAL A 848 9.83 9.64 -20.60
N SER A 849 9.14 9.40 -21.71
CA SER A 849 8.74 8.06 -22.14
C SER A 849 9.96 7.30 -22.65
N GLU A 850 9.98 5.98 -22.46
CA GLU A 850 10.97 5.13 -23.11
C GLU A 850 10.73 5.05 -24.63
N THR A 851 11.80 4.77 -25.37
CA THR A 851 11.82 4.46 -26.81
C THR A 851 11.38 5.59 -27.76
N LEU A 852 12.31 6.51 -28.07
CA LEU A 852 12.24 7.34 -29.27
C LEU A 852 12.42 6.48 -30.54
N LEU A 853 11.46 6.55 -31.48
CA LEU A 853 11.66 6.81 -32.93
C LEU A 853 10.44 6.46 -33.80
N ASP A 854 9.46 5.68 -33.32
CA ASP A 854 8.26 5.31 -34.08
C ASP A 854 6.97 5.56 -33.25
N ARG A 855 6.13 6.46 -33.75
CA ARG A 855 4.89 6.92 -33.09
C ARG A 855 3.79 5.87 -33.06
N ASP A 856 3.63 5.11 -34.14
CA ASP A 856 2.53 4.15 -34.26
C ASP A 856 2.89 2.82 -33.58
N ARG A 857 4.18 2.47 -33.57
CA ARG A 857 4.70 1.35 -32.80
C ARG A 857 4.63 1.59 -31.29
N ALA A 858 5.11 2.73 -30.80
CA ALA A 858 5.06 3.06 -29.37
C ALA A 858 3.62 3.05 -28.82
N ARG A 859 2.65 3.52 -29.62
CA ARG A 859 1.23 3.46 -29.27
C ARG A 859 0.68 2.04 -29.18
N SER A 860 1.21 1.12 -29.99
CA SER A 860 0.78 -0.29 -30.01
C SER A 860 1.33 -1.05 -28.80
N GLU A 861 2.64 -0.90 -28.51
CA GLU A 861 3.29 -1.57 -27.38
C GLU A 861 2.75 -1.06 -26.02
N LEU A 862 2.30 0.20 -25.93
CA LEU A 862 1.58 0.71 -24.75
C LEU A 862 0.18 0.08 -24.56
N LEU A 863 -0.57 -0.15 -25.64
CA LEU A 863 -1.87 -0.82 -25.57
C LEU A 863 -1.73 -2.30 -25.16
N GLU A 864 -0.69 -2.99 -25.64
CA GLU A 864 -0.38 -4.36 -25.23
C GLU A 864 0.08 -4.47 -23.76
N SER A 865 0.59 -3.39 -23.16
CA SER A 865 0.97 -3.35 -21.74
C SER A 865 -0.20 -3.34 -20.74
N GLY A 866 -1.45 -3.23 -21.23
CA GLY A 866 -2.67 -3.23 -20.41
C GLY A 866 -3.04 -1.88 -19.78
N PHE A 867 -2.45 -0.78 -20.24
CA PHE A 867 -2.68 0.57 -19.72
C PHE A 867 -3.91 1.25 -20.35
N ASP A 868 -5.11 0.73 -20.05
CA ASP A 868 -6.39 1.29 -20.54
C ASP A 868 -7.19 2.00 -19.42
N ARG A 869 -7.02 3.33 -19.31
CA ARG A 869 -7.91 4.26 -18.58
C ARG A 869 -7.78 5.69 -19.09
N ASP A 870 -8.76 6.13 -19.89
CA ASP A 870 -9.29 7.51 -20.05
C ASP A 870 -8.43 8.72 -19.56
N GLY A 871 -7.18 8.83 -20.01
CA GLY A 871 -6.26 9.90 -19.61
C GLY A 871 -5.40 10.39 -20.78
N ASP A 872 -5.46 11.69 -21.07
CA ASP A 872 -4.69 12.33 -22.14
C ASP A 872 -3.19 12.38 -21.80
N PHE A 873 -2.43 11.37 -22.26
CA PHE A 873 -0.97 11.36 -22.21
C PHE A 873 -0.36 11.78 -23.55
N GLY A 874 0.17 13.00 -23.60
CA GLY A 874 0.86 13.53 -24.78
C GLY A 874 2.29 12.99 -24.92
N VAL A 875 2.56 12.25 -25.99
CA VAL A 875 3.92 11.82 -26.37
C VAL A 875 4.61 12.94 -27.16
N ASN A 876 5.56 13.63 -26.54
CA ASN A 876 6.40 14.64 -27.17
C ASN A 876 7.72 14.02 -27.66
N VAL A 877 8.05 14.25 -28.94
CA VAL A 877 9.29 13.78 -29.59
C VAL A 877 10.18 14.98 -29.82
N LEU A 878 11.43 14.94 -29.32
CA LEU A 878 12.40 16.01 -29.54
C LEU A 878 12.75 16.13 -31.02
N VAL A 879 12.77 17.35 -31.54
CA VAL A 879 13.24 17.61 -32.92
C VAL A 879 14.75 17.84 -32.96
N GLN A 880 15.33 17.74 -34.16
CA GLN A 880 16.78 17.90 -34.43
C GLN A 880 17.40 19.12 -33.70
N ASP A 881 16.73 20.28 -33.79
CA ASP A 881 17.15 21.56 -33.20
C ASP A 881 17.14 21.57 -31.66
N GLU A 882 16.41 20.66 -31.01
CA GLU A 882 16.40 20.49 -29.55
C GLU A 882 17.51 19.54 -29.08
N TYR A 883 17.80 18.50 -29.87
CA TYR A 883 18.93 17.59 -29.65
C TYR A 883 20.28 18.32 -29.78
N GLU A 884 20.43 19.17 -30.81
CA GLU A 884 21.65 19.95 -31.03
C GLU A 884 21.93 20.94 -29.89
N ARG A 885 20.88 21.53 -29.28
CA ARG A 885 21.00 22.35 -28.07
C ARG A 885 21.47 21.56 -26.86
N LEU A 886 20.97 20.33 -26.67
CA LEU A 886 21.38 19.46 -25.56
C LEU A 886 22.85 19.04 -25.69
N ALA A 887 23.28 18.64 -26.90
CA ALA A 887 24.67 18.27 -27.18
C ALA A 887 25.64 19.42 -26.89
N ALA A 888 25.29 20.66 -27.27
CA ALA A 888 26.11 21.85 -27.02
C ALA A 888 26.36 22.12 -25.53
N VAL A 889 25.44 21.76 -24.63
CA VAL A 889 25.64 21.93 -23.18
C VAL A 889 26.57 20.87 -22.60
N ILE A 890 26.43 19.60 -23.03
CA ILE A 890 27.29 18.50 -22.56
C ILE A 890 28.75 18.72 -22.97
N ILE A 891 28.99 19.13 -24.23
CA ILE A 891 30.34 19.45 -24.73
C ILE A 891 31.00 20.55 -23.87
N LYS A 892 30.23 21.55 -23.44
CA LYS A 892 30.69 22.66 -22.61
C LYS A 892 31.09 22.23 -21.19
N GLU A 893 30.36 21.30 -20.57
CA GLU A 893 30.74 20.73 -19.27
C GLU A 893 32.04 19.92 -19.39
N TRP A 894 32.21 19.15 -20.47
CA TRP A 894 33.43 18.37 -20.71
C TRP A 894 34.64 19.29 -20.97
N GLN A 895 34.50 20.33 -21.79
CA GLN A 895 35.56 21.35 -21.98
C GLN A 895 35.96 21.99 -20.65
N THR A 896 34.99 22.44 -19.84
CA THR A 896 35.23 23.01 -18.51
C THR A 896 35.97 22.02 -17.58
N THR A 897 35.74 20.72 -17.73
CA THR A 897 36.40 19.66 -16.96
C THR A 897 37.85 19.43 -17.42
N PHE A 898 38.09 19.31 -18.72
CA PHE A 898 39.43 19.08 -19.28
C PHE A 898 40.35 20.31 -19.15
N ASP A 899 39.83 21.53 -19.36
CA ASP A 899 40.53 22.79 -19.11
C ASP A 899 40.99 22.88 -17.64
N GLY A 900 40.19 22.34 -16.70
CA GLY A 900 40.53 22.24 -15.27
C GLY A 900 41.76 21.37 -14.96
N PHE A 901 42.14 20.46 -15.87
CA PHE A 901 43.38 19.68 -15.82
C PHE A 901 44.50 20.26 -16.71
N GLY A 902 44.26 21.38 -17.40
CA GLY A 902 45.20 21.98 -18.35
C GLY A 902 45.30 21.24 -19.69
N LEU A 903 44.27 20.46 -20.06
CA LEU A 903 44.19 19.70 -21.31
C LEU A 903 43.09 20.31 -22.19
N SER A 904 43.40 20.63 -23.45
CA SER A 904 42.39 21.19 -24.36
C SER A 904 41.53 20.10 -25.00
N PHE A 905 40.21 20.31 -25.01
CA PHE A 905 39.23 19.42 -25.64
C PHE A 905 38.43 20.15 -26.72
N SER A 906 38.31 19.55 -27.91
CA SER A 906 37.50 20.06 -29.01
C SER A 906 36.76 18.93 -29.72
N LEU A 907 35.45 19.09 -29.87
CA LEU A 907 34.61 18.27 -30.74
C LEU A 907 34.19 19.15 -31.93
N ASP A 908 34.45 18.71 -33.16
CA ASP A 908 34.05 19.45 -34.37
C ASP A 908 32.81 18.78 -34.98
N THR A 909 31.74 19.55 -35.19
CA THR A 909 30.43 19.03 -35.60
C THR A 909 30.14 19.41 -37.05
N ALA A 910 30.49 18.51 -37.98
CA ALA A 910 30.20 18.69 -39.40
C ALA A 910 28.68 18.75 -39.65
N ALA A 911 28.22 19.79 -40.34
CA ALA A 911 26.81 20.00 -40.64
C ALA A 911 26.43 19.37 -42.00
N GLY A 912 25.64 18.29 -41.94
CA GLY A 912 25.01 17.68 -43.12
C GLY A 912 25.47 16.25 -43.41
N GLU A 913 24.51 15.33 -43.45
CA GLU A 913 24.67 13.88 -43.68
C GLU A 913 25.40 13.11 -42.55
N GLY A 914 25.25 11.78 -42.55
CA GLY A 914 25.40 10.95 -41.35
C GLY A 914 26.84 10.62 -40.91
N ILE A 915 27.01 10.50 -39.59
CA ILE A 915 28.22 10.16 -38.80
C ILE A 915 29.41 9.57 -39.60
N PRO A 916 30.49 10.35 -39.77
CA PRO A 916 31.81 9.84 -40.16
C PRO A 916 32.98 10.31 -39.26
N ASP A 917 33.71 9.33 -38.72
CA ASP A 917 35.17 9.26 -38.50
C ASP A 917 36.03 10.42 -37.93
N VAL A 918 36.58 10.14 -36.73
CA VAL A 918 37.92 10.51 -36.19
C VAL A 918 38.15 11.92 -35.61
N LEU A 919 38.68 11.94 -34.37
CA LEU A 919 39.17 13.12 -33.65
C LEU A 919 40.71 13.21 -33.67
N ARG A 920 41.26 14.43 -33.49
CA ARG A 920 42.70 14.70 -33.30
C ARG A 920 42.97 15.30 -31.91
N ALA A 921 44.14 14.99 -31.33
CA ALA A 921 44.55 15.42 -30.00
C ALA A 921 45.42 16.70 -30.01
N GLY A 922 45.46 17.41 -28.87
CA GLY A 922 46.33 18.56 -28.60
C GLY A 922 47.51 18.22 -27.66
N ASN A 923 48.53 19.08 -27.65
CA ASN A 923 49.81 18.85 -26.95
C ASN A 923 49.70 18.81 -25.41
N ILE A 924 50.62 18.05 -24.81
CA ILE A 924 50.99 18.11 -23.39
C ILE A 924 52.36 18.82 -23.26
N ASP A 925 52.57 19.52 -22.15
CA ASP A 925 53.77 20.30 -21.81
C ASP A 925 54.95 19.41 -21.38
N GLU A 926 56.12 19.55 -22.02
CA GLU A 926 57.24 18.58 -21.88
C GLU A 926 58.02 18.70 -20.55
N ASP A 927 57.99 19.86 -19.88
CA ASP A 927 58.78 20.13 -18.65
C ASP A 927 58.17 19.56 -17.35
N LYS A 928 57.19 18.65 -17.45
CA LYS A 928 56.55 17.98 -16.29
C LYS A 928 56.71 16.46 -16.37
N PRO A 929 56.94 15.76 -15.23
CA PRO A 929 57.06 14.31 -15.24
C PRO A 929 55.78 13.65 -15.75
N PRO A 930 55.87 12.51 -16.46
CA PRO A 930 54.71 11.88 -17.09
C PRO A 930 53.68 11.48 -16.04
N ILE A 931 52.49 12.09 -16.11
CA ILE A 931 51.39 11.81 -15.18
C ILE A 931 50.88 10.40 -15.48
N SER A 932 51.24 9.46 -14.59
CA SER A 932 50.76 8.07 -14.65
C SER A 932 49.32 8.01 -14.15
N ILE A 933 48.37 8.33 -15.03
CA ILE A 933 46.94 8.30 -14.72
C ILE A 933 46.49 6.84 -14.59
N VAL A 934 46.26 6.39 -13.36
CA VAL A 934 45.65 5.09 -13.04
C VAL A 934 44.21 5.31 -12.62
N ILE A 935 43.26 4.74 -13.34
CA ILE A 935 41.81 4.81 -13.05
C ILE A 935 41.37 3.45 -12.51
N CYS A 936 40.79 3.43 -11.30
CA CYS A 936 40.33 2.21 -10.66
C CYS A 936 39.10 2.44 -9.77
N ASP A 937 38.22 1.43 -9.69
CA ASP A 937 37.01 1.45 -8.87
C ASP A 937 37.32 1.63 -7.37
N SER A 938 36.38 2.26 -6.68
CA SER A 938 36.27 2.37 -5.23
C SER A 938 36.57 1.08 -4.47
N ASN A 939 36.11 -0.11 -4.90
CA ASN A 939 36.40 -1.37 -4.21
C ASN A 939 37.86 -1.82 -4.40
N VAL A 940 38.48 -1.52 -5.55
CA VAL A 940 39.91 -1.78 -5.80
C VAL A 940 40.75 -0.83 -4.94
N LEU A 941 40.39 0.45 -4.89
CA LEU A 941 41.00 1.45 -4.02
C LEU A 941 40.91 1.07 -2.53
N ASP A 942 39.76 0.57 -2.08
CA ASP A 942 39.60 0.11 -0.70
C ASP A 942 40.28 -1.23 -0.42
N THR A 943 40.52 -2.07 -1.44
CA THR A 943 41.35 -3.27 -1.31
C THR A 943 42.83 -2.91 -1.14
N ILE A 944 43.33 -1.95 -1.93
CA ILE A 944 44.70 -1.42 -1.81
C ILE A 944 44.91 -0.79 -0.42
N ARG A 945 43.97 0.05 0.05
CA ARG A 945 44.01 0.64 1.41
C ARG A 945 44.02 -0.37 2.55
N ARG A 946 43.51 -1.60 2.33
CA ARG A 946 43.46 -2.66 3.34
C ARG A 946 44.73 -3.53 3.37
N GLN A 947 45.71 -3.27 2.50
CA GLN A 947 47.02 -3.91 2.51
C GLN A 947 48.12 -2.92 2.93
N PRO A 948 48.64 -2.98 4.17
CA PRO A 948 49.60 -2.00 4.69
C PRO A 948 50.94 -1.90 3.94
N GLU A 949 51.26 -2.88 3.10
CA GLU A 949 52.56 -3.04 2.42
C GLU A 949 52.69 -2.20 1.14
N LEU A 950 51.58 -1.67 0.60
CA LEU A 950 51.57 -0.90 -0.67
C LEU A 950 51.68 0.61 -0.49
N GLY A 951 51.33 1.14 0.70
CA GLY A 951 51.24 2.59 0.97
C GLY A 951 50.02 3.28 0.34
N GLU A 952 49.64 4.45 0.84
CA GLU A 952 48.67 5.31 0.15
C GLU A 952 49.37 6.11 -0.96
N PRO A 953 48.85 6.10 -2.21
CA PRO A 953 49.34 6.98 -3.26
C PRO A 953 48.97 8.45 -2.99
N ASP A 954 49.96 9.35 -3.06
CA ASP A 954 49.73 10.80 -2.96
C ASP A 954 48.83 11.30 -4.10
N GLY A 955 47.84 12.14 -3.78
CA GLY A 955 47.07 12.92 -4.77
C GLY A 955 45.57 12.59 -4.93
N ILE A 956 44.97 11.75 -4.07
CA ILE A 956 43.53 11.40 -4.18
C ILE A 956 42.62 12.59 -3.83
N ILE A 957 41.95 13.17 -4.85
CA ILE A 957 40.93 14.22 -4.69
C ILE A 957 39.59 13.60 -4.23
N ARG A 958 38.91 14.21 -3.26
CA ARG A 958 37.57 13.82 -2.81
C ARG A 958 36.49 14.77 -3.34
N ASN A 959 35.51 14.25 -4.08
CA ASN A 959 34.32 14.98 -4.53
C ASN A 959 33.11 14.67 -3.60
N PRO A 960 32.30 15.66 -3.16
CA PRO A 960 31.19 15.43 -2.23
C PRO A 960 30.05 14.52 -2.69
N PHE A 961 29.86 14.27 -3.99
CA PHE A 961 28.62 13.66 -4.50
C PHE A 961 28.47 12.14 -4.28
N PHE A 962 29.51 11.42 -3.85
CA PHE A 962 29.45 9.96 -3.66
C PHE A 962 29.18 9.54 -2.21
N LYS A 963 27.91 9.65 -1.78
CA LYS A 963 27.36 8.92 -0.61
C LYS A 963 25.86 8.60 -0.82
N ARG A 964 25.52 7.30 -0.76
CA ARG A 964 24.22 6.68 -1.08
C ARG A 964 23.86 6.68 -2.58
N VAL A 965 24.02 5.51 -3.21
CA VAL A 965 22.93 4.51 -3.16
C VAL A 965 23.42 3.38 -2.26
#